data_AF-A0A928G3X6-F1
#
_entry.id   AF-A0A928G3X6-F1
#
_cell.length_a   1.000
_cell.length_b   1.000
_cell.length_c   1.000
_cell.angle_alpha   90.00
_cell.angle_beta   90.00
_cell.angle_gamma   90.00
#
_symmetry.space_group_name_H-M   'P 1'
#
loop_
_entity.id
_entity.type
_entity.pdbx_description
1 polymer ?
#
loop_
_entity_poly.entity_id
_entity_poly.type
_entity_poly.pdbx_seq_one_letter_code
_entity_poly.pdbx_strand_id
1 'polypeptide(L)'
;MKNTFFKSFMAIAAVVASFAFTACDDSEKGTTFLDPDVELSVETLAFTQAEESKTFDITVDADWKVDVPVSADWLTVTPLNGGAGQHTLTVSVAANNTGSARAAILRVIALHPVYEEWDIEKLTVSQSATEEEIKPLEVVYSDNFDKKEAVKDASGYWPWLKDTAADYTNPQGSGAANVAYESANVTVRANSASDSNYSDYAGSGLNNLFFGARINYVTVSGIEMPAEGDCFVLTFGSEKYSQDGDSTFNNDEFHVYISSDNTLWSEVEYAFEEGDELSGRWNDAKASFRLASVPSTLSIMVSADVASVYRLDDLQLSSGGEGAQLIDLTQGVENPNEPETPDTPDTPVEGSFFTDNFDKKEAVKDASGYWPYMSADYGNAVGDGAATVSYDSKNVTVRANSMSNGSYSAYEGSGLNNLFFGKEGNYVEIRDITLPAGEDTFMMTFGAEKYTQNGDSVFKYDEFHVYLSADNATWSEITYSFADGDNLDGTWNDASATFRLTEVPAKLSVKFSVDVASVYRLDDVVLGVAESATQDVTLSEGSGTPEEPAGDEVTVTEAIGLAQGTTVKVKESTVVAVSARSYLLTDGTSYILAYAGADPGLAVGDKVTVSASIGAYRSVPQLADPVATKVGHDDAFTHPEPVVMDGAAADAFLTSTYIKYVKMTGKLVKSGNYWNVELEGASTAQGSVSYPTAAMCPDELDGTMVDIYGYTIYQTRDTDVNIIATHVVPTGETPEEPEQPEEPEQPIEPGDVVTVAQFLAAAESESVTYRLSGTITKVANTTYGNFDLTDDTGTVYIYGLCSPTGAQQYWAESGAKLGDDIVIETIRTSYSGSPQGKNAIFVSLQSPGTRAFWSPESAAVTLGAAGQSVNVALNAYNLTENVTVTSDNAAISASYANGVVTISAGANETDAVINATVTVACGSLSHTIAVTQLKQSSGGGEVVSVEKVMSAQGWANAQTVKELVMDENITVTFAQGSANNAPAYYTSGNAVRLYQNGATMTVTASNGKVITAIDIEFANNHYYMEPDCGEFSAEAATRSWSGEAGSVKFTTTGTDKDHRAYVAKIKVTYM
;
A
#
# COMPACT_ATOMS: atom_id res chain seq x y z
N MET A 1 17.96 26.23 59.73
CA MET A 1 18.97 26.18 60.81
C MET A 1 19.89 25.01 60.47
N LYS A 2 21.15 25.32 60.12
CA LYS A 2 22.26 24.48 59.61
C LYS A 2 22.07 23.86 58.21
N ASN A 3 22.86 24.09 57.16
CA ASN A 3 24.02 24.97 56.82
C ASN A 3 24.15 24.89 55.27
N THR A 4 23.84 25.90 54.45
CA THR A 4 24.76 26.82 53.73
C THR A 4 26.18 26.33 53.39
N PHE A 5 26.59 26.29 52.11
CA PHE A 5 27.59 27.20 51.47
C PHE A 5 28.02 26.80 50.01
N PHE A 6 27.82 27.76 49.09
CA PHE A 6 28.67 28.22 47.97
C PHE A 6 28.90 27.48 46.63
N LYS A 7 28.75 28.29 45.56
CA LYS A 7 28.96 28.08 44.11
C LYS A 7 30.43 28.30 43.68
N SER A 8 30.75 27.78 42.48
CA SER A 8 31.74 28.22 41.47
C SER A 8 33.25 28.00 41.71
N PHE A 9 33.93 27.25 40.81
CA PHE A 9 34.95 27.75 39.85
C PHE A 9 35.55 26.63 38.96
N MET A 10 35.96 27.06 37.76
CA MET A 10 36.57 26.38 36.60
C MET A 10 37.90 25.62 36.82
N ALA A 11 38.18 24.69 35.89
CA ALA A 11 39.48 24.34 35.25
C ALA A 11 40.38 23.15 35.72
N ILE A 12 40.54 22.19 34.81
CA ILE A 12 41.76 21.50 34.32
C ILE A 12 42.42 20.35 35.15
N ALA A 13 42.38 19.15 34.51
CA ALA A 13 43.35 18.03 34.42
C ALA A 13 43.87 17.26 35.66
N ALA A 14 43.70 15.92 35.63
CA ALA A 14 44.77 14.93 35.88
C ALA A 14 44.35 13.47 35.58
N VAL A 15 45.18 12.79 34.77
CA VAL A 15 45.23 11.35 34.46
C VAL A 15 45.54 10.47 35.69
N VAL A 16 45.15 9.18 35.67
CA VAL A 16 45.69 7.95 36.37
C VAL A 16 44.52 7.12 36.94
N ALA A 17 44.39 5.80 36.85
CA ALA A 17 44.98 4.69 36.09
C ALA A 17 44.17 3.42 36.45
N SER A 18 43.93 2.58 35.45
CA SER A 18 43.82 1.09 35.41
C SER A 18 43.34 0.32 36.66
N PHE A 19 42.33 -0.54 36.49
CA PHE A 19 42.46 -2.00 36.74
C PHE A 19 41.43 -2.80 35.91
N ALA A 20 41.93 -3.86 35.31
CA ALA A 20 41.28 -4.74 34.35
C ALA A 20 40.31 -5.76 34.97
N PHE A 21 39.31 -6.17 34.20
CA PHE A 21 38.85 -7.55 34.18
C PHE A 21 38.93 -8.09 32.75
N THR A 22 39.69 -9.16 32.61
CA THR A 22 39.72 -10.05 31.45
C THR A 22 38.47 -10.93 31.44
N ALA A 23 37.70 -10.93 30.36
CA ALA A 23 36.87 -12.05 29.95
C ALA A 23 37.43 -12.58 28.61
N CYS A 24 37.57 -13.90 28.53
CA CYS A 24 38.22 -14.60 27.43
C CYS A 24 37.36 -14.54 26.16
N ASP A 25 38.05 -14.50 25.02
CA ASP A 25 37.56 -14.95 23.71
C ASP A 25 36.91 -16.34 23.84
N ASP A 26 35.67 -16.46 23.36
CA ASP A 26 35.24 -17.64 22.61
C ASP A 26 34.85 -17.17 21.20
N SER A 27 35.54 -17.76 20.23
CA SER A 27 35.37 -17.47 18.81
C SER A 27 34.17 -18.22 18.26
N GLU A 28 33.11 -17.50 17.92
CA GLU A 28 32.14 -17.92 16.92
C GLU A 28 32.13 -16.92 15.77
N LYS A 29 32.36 -17.43 14.57
CA LYS A 29 32.27 -16.69 13.31
C LYS A 29 30.86 -16.88 12.75
N GLY A 30 29.95 -16.02 13.18
CA GLY A 30 28.73 -15.66 12.47
C GLY A 30 28.68 -14.14 12.42
N THR A 31 28.48 -13.55 11.25
CA THR A 31 28.41 -12.08 11.11
C THR A 31 27.04 -11.59 11.57
N THR A 32 26.87 -11.43 12.88
CA THR A 32 25.86 -10.51 13.43
C THR A 32 26.38 -9.10 13.15
N PHE A 33 25.70 -8.35 12.28
CA PHE A 33 25.90 -6.90 12.26
C PHE A 33 25.34 -6.39 13.58
N LEU A 34 26.17 -5.80 14.44
CA LEU A 34 25.67 -5.09 15.62
C LEU A 34 24.98 -3.84 15.13
N ASP A 35 23.80 -3.53 15.67
CA ASP A 35 23.08 -2.28 15.43
C ASP A 35 23.92 -1.12 15.98
N PRO A 36 24.40 -0.21 15.12
CA PRO A 36 25.24 0.90 15.55
C PRO A 36 24.53 1.83 16.52
N ASP A 37 25.18 2.22 17.60
CA ASP A 37 24.62 3.10 18.63
C ASP A 37 25.53 4.32 18.82
N VAL A 38 24.94 5.50 19.02
CA VAL A 38 25.64 6.74 19.34
C VAL A 38 25.08 7.41 20.60
N GLU A 39 25.96 7.70 21.56
CA GLU A 39 25.62 8.47 22.76
C GLU A 39 26.31 9.84 22.76
N LEU A 40 25.57 10.90 23.12
CA LEU A 40 26.09 12.25 23.35
C LEU A 40 26.38 12.50 24.83
N SER A 41 27.52 13.12 25.14
CA SER A 41 27.79 13.60 26.52
C SER A 41 26.95 14.82 26.95
N VAL A 42 26.38 15.54 25.99
CA VAL A 42 25.43 16.65 26.18
C VAL A 42 24.50 16.75 24.97
N GLU A 43 23.24 17.12 25.20
CA GLU A 43 22.26 17.37 24.13
C GLU A 43 22.20 18.85 23.71
N THR A 44 22.80 19.75 24.51
CA THR A 44 22.79 21.20 24.25
C THR A 44 24.14 21.88 24.46
N LEU A 45 24.47 22.83 23.58
CA LEU A 45 25.60 23.75 23.70
C LEU A 45 25.14 25.21 23.50
N ALA A 46 25.06 25.97 24.60
CA ALA A 46 24.74 27.39 24.56
C ALA A 46 26.01 28.25 24.52
N PHE A 47 26.11 29.18 23.59
CA PHE A 47 27.22 30.10 23.39
C PHE A 47 26.82 31.55 23.69
N THR A 48 27.77 32.33 24.16
CA THR A 48 27.57 33.78 24.29
C THR A 48 27.68 34.48 22.94
N GLN A 49 27.41 35.80 22.90
CA GLN A 49 27.56 36.61 21.67
C GLN A 49 28.95 36.49 21.03
N ALA A 50 29.99 36.33 21.85
CA ALA A 50 31.36 36.29 21.37
C ALA A 50 31.66 35.05 20.51
N GLU A 51 32.69 35.15 19.69
CA GLU A 51 33.31 33.96 19.08
C GLU A 51 33.85 33.07 20.21
N GLU A 52 33.44 31.81 20.22
CA GLU A 52 33.74 30.85 21.27
C GLU A 52 33.77 29.44 20.66
N SER A 53 34.43 28.49 21.34
CA SER A 53 34.40 27.09 20.97
C SER A 53 34.21 26.23 22.20
N LYS A 54 33.36 25.20 22.09
CA LYS A 54 33.07 24.23 23.14
C LYS A 54 33.24 22.83 22.60
N THR A 55 33.49 21.89 23.50
CA THR A 55 33.68 20.48 23.17
C THR A 55 32.61 19.64 23.84
N PHE A 56 32.25 18.54 23.18
CA PHE A 56 31.46 17.46 23.74
C PHE A 56 32.05 16.13 23.28
N ASP A 57 31.88 15.10 24.09
CA ASP A 57 32.25 13.74 23.76
C ASP A 57 31.07 12.99 23.16
N ILE A 58 31.38 12.07 22.24
CA ILE A 58 30.46 11.04 21.74
C ILE A 58 31.06 9.67 21.99
N THR A 59 30.20 8.67 22.20
CA THR A 59 30.57 7.25 22.18
C THR A 59 29.81 6.63 21.03
N VAL A 60 30.51 6.02 20.07
CA VAL A 60 29.88 5.32 18.94
C VAL A 60 30.55 3.97 18.77
N ASP A 61 29.81 2.92 18.44
CA ASP A 61 30.37 1.58 18.21
C ASP A 61 30.60 1.24 16.71
N ALA A 62 30.23 2.14 15.80
CA ALA A 62 30.49 2.07 14.36
C ALA A 62 31.15 3.35 13.79
N ASP A 63 31.38 3.35 12.46
CA ASP A 63 31.77 4.56 11.74
C ASP A 63 30.66 5.62 11.86
N TRP A 64 31.00 6.91 11.90
CA TRP A 64 30.02 7.98 12.13
C TRP A 64 30.31 9.24 11.34
N LYS A 65 29.29 10.08 11.18
CA LYS A 65 29.38 11.43 10.59
C LYS A 65 28.55 12.46 11.37
N VAL A 66 28.87 13.74 11.18
CA VAL A 66 28.06 14.86 11.67
C VAL A 66 27.49 15.62 10.48
N ASP A 67 26.18 15.75 10.44
CA ASP A 67 25.47 16.60 9.48
C ASP A 67 25.24 17.99 10.09
N VAL A 68 25.68 19.01 9.37
CA VAL A 68 25.57 20.42 9.78
C VAL A 68 24.61 21.11 8.80
N PRO A 69 23.47 21.62 9.27
CA PRO A 69 22.50 22.26 8.38
C PRO A 69 23.12 23.38 7.55
N VAL A 70 22.74 23.49 6.28
CA VAL A 70 23.23 24.54 5.38
C VAL A 70 22.89 25.96 5.87
N SER A 71 21.87 26.10 6.71
CA SER A 71 21.47 27.35 7.37
C SER A 71 22.38 27.73 8.55
N ALA A 72 23.23 26.81 9.02
CA ALA A 72 24.13 26.98 10.16
C ALA A 72 25.56 27.37 9.72
N ASP A 73 25.69 28.22 8.70
CA ASP A 73 26.99 28.70 8.17
C ASP A 73 27.83 29.51 9.19
N TRP A 74 27.24 29.84 10.33
CA TRP A 74 27.83 30.58 11.43
C TRP A 74 28.59 29.73 12.45
N LEU A 75 28.53 28.40 12.33
CA LEU A 75 29.27 27.45 13.16
C LEU A 75 30.06 26.44 12.32
N THR A 76 31.02 25.78 12.95
CA THR A 76 31.78 24.66 12.38
C THR A 76 31.96 23.55 13.41
N VAL A 77 31.96 22.29 12.95
CA VAL A 77 32.20 21.11 13.80
C VAL A 77 33.48 20.41 13.36
N THR A 78 34.30 19.92 14.29
CA THR A 78 35.48 19.12 13.97
C THR A 78 35.76 18.07 15.06
N PRO A 79 36.00 16.78 14.71
CA PRO A 79 35.90 16.20 13.36
C PRO A 79 34.44 16.03 12.88
N LEU A 80 34.23 15.93 11.56
CA LEU A 80 32.92 15.70 10.94
C LEU A 80 32.59 14.22 10.69
N ASN A 81 33.57 13.34 10.93
CA ASN A 81 33.42 11.88 10.82
C ASN A 81 34.54 11.20 11.61
N GLY A 82 34.31 9.94 11.95
CA GLY A 82 35.27 9.08 12.64
C GLY A 82 34.86 7.62 12.57
N GLY A 83 35.72 6.74 13.09
CA GLY A 83 35.40 5.31 13.23
C GLY A 83 34.81 5.00 14.61
N ALA A 84 34.56 3.73 14.90
CA ALA A 84 34.10 3.29 16.22
C ALA A 84 35.03 3.74 17.37
N GLY A 85 34.44 4.08 18.51
CA GLY A 85 35.09 4.45 19.76
C GLY A 85 34.56 5.76 20.36
N GLN A 86 35.21 6.20 21.43
CA GLN A 86 34.93 7.50 22.04
C GLN A 86 35.68 8.62 21.31
N HIS A 87 35.00 9.70 20.94
CA HIS A 87 35.57 10.86 20.25
C HIS A 87 35.20 12.17 20.96
N THR A 88 36.08 13.16 20.90
CA THR A 88 35.79 14.52 21.36
C THR A 88 35.61 15.44 20.16
N LEU A 89 34.41 15.99 20.01
CA LEU A 89 34.05 16.93 18.96
C LEU A 89 34.15 18.37 19.47
N THR A 90 34.55 19.29 18.60
CA THR A 90 34.61 20.73 18.87
C THR A 90 33.61 21.46 17.99
N VAL A 91 32.72 22.23 18.61
CA VAL A 91 31.84 23.20 17.94
C VAL A 91 32.42 24.59 18.13
N SER A 92 32.69 25.27 17.03
CA SER A 92 33.18 26.66 17.00
C SER A 92 32.14 27.56 16.36
N VAL A 93 31.80 28.67 17.03
CA VAL A 93 30.80 29.63 16.57
C VAL A 93 31.45 30.99 16.30
N ALA A 94 31.10 31.65 15.19
CA ALA A 94 31.49 33.04 14.94
C ALA A 94 30.75 33.99 15.89
N ALA A 95 31.21 35.23 16.09
CA ALA A 95 30.48 36.20 16.91
C ALA A 95 29.09 36.53 16.31
N ASN A 96 28.04 36.55 17.14
CA ASN A 96 26.67 36.84 16.71
C ASN A 96 26.33 38.33 16.82
N ASN A 97 26.57 39.08 15.74
CA ASN A 97 26.32 40.53 15.68
C ASN A 97 25.00 40.90 14.98
N THR A 98 24.08 39.95 14.80
CA THR A 98 22.86 40.13 14.00
C THR A 98 21.75 40.87 14.76
N GLY A 99 21.86 41.01 16.08
CA GLY A 99 20.83 41.61 16.93
C GLY A 99 19.71 40.64 17.34
N SER A 100 19.79 39.35 16.97
CA SER A 100 18.87 38.31 17.42
C SER A 100 19.61 37.00 17.69
N ALA A 101 19.25 36.30 18.77
CA ALA A 101 19.83 34.98 19.04
C ALA A 101 19.63 34.06 17.83
N ARG A 102 20.55 33.11 17.64
CA ARG A 102 20.53 32.12 16.56
C ARG A 102 20.77 30.73 17.13
N ALA A 103 20.20 29.70 16.51
CA ALA A 103 20.38 28.33 16.94
C ALA A 103 20.36 27.38 15.72
N ALA A 104 20.92 26.18 15.90
CA ALA A 104 21.00 25.12 14.89
C ALA A 104 20.98 23.75 15.58
N ILE A 105 20.45 22.74 14.88
CA ILE A 105 20.48 21.33 15.33
C ILE A 105 21.52 20.60 14.49
N LEU A 106 22.48 19.96 15.14
CA LEU A 106 23.47 19.10 14.49
C LEU A 106 23.01 17.65 14.64
N ARG A 107 23.15 16.84 13.58
CA ARG A 107 22.85 15.40 13.65
C ARG A 107 24.16 14.63 13.73
N VAL A 108 24.36 13.86 14.79
CA VAL A 108 25.46 12.90 14.90
C VAL A 108 24.91 11.53 14.52
N ILE A 109 25.51 10.90 13.52
CA ILE A 109 24.91 9.76 12.83
C ILE A 109 25.86 8.59 12.89
N ALA A 110 25.45 7.50 13.53
CA ALA A 110 26.10 6.20 13.43
C ALA A 110 25.78 5.56 12.08
N LEU A 111 26.80 4.99 11.43
CA LEU A 111 26.69 4.46 10.07
C LEU A 111 26.63 2.93 10.08
N HIS A 112 25.47 2.38 9.69
CA HIS A 112 25.33 0.96 9.41
C HIS A 112 25.96 0.60 8.06
N PRO A 113 26.73 -0.50 7.96
CA PRO A 113 27.39 -0.91 6.71
C PRO A 113 26.45 -1.16 5.52
N VAL A 114 25.16 -1.42 5.79
CA VAL A 114 24.14 -1.74 4.78
C VAL A 114 23.06 -0.65 4.67
N TYR A 115 22.67 -0.03 5.78
CA TYR A 115 21.53 0.89 5.84
C TYR A 115 21.95 2.37 5.87
N GLU A 116 23.25 2.64 5.84
CA GLU A 116 23.84 3.97 5.94
C GLU A 116 23.51 4.67 7.26
N GLU A 117 22.62 5.65 7.31
CA GLU A 117 22.27 6.34 8.56
C GLU A 117 21.40 5.43 9.42
N TRP A 118 21.88 5.07 10.62
CA TRP A 118 21.18 4.12 11.49
C TRP A 118 20.66 4.81 12.74
N ASP A 119 21.56 5.07 13.69
CA ASP A 119 21.23 5.80 14.91
C ASP A 119 21.63 7.27 14.78
N ILE A 120 20.73 8.18 15.20
CA ILE A 120 20.82 9.61 14.95
C ILE A 120 20.54 10.38 16.22
N GLU A 121 21.60 10.97 16.77
CA GLU A 121 21.52 11.82 17.94
C GLU A 121 21.55 13.31 17.59
N LYS A 122 20.75 14.12 18.29
CA LYS A 122 20.56 15.55 17.99
C LYS A 122 21.25 16.43 19.03
N LEU A 123 22.18 17.26 18.57
CA LEU A 123 22.83 18.28 19.41
C LEU A 123 22.30 19.68 19.06
N THR A 124 21.66 20.34 20.01
CA THR A 124 21.20 21.72 19.85
C THR A 124 22.30 22.73 20.18
N VAL A 125 22.64 23.59 19.23
CA VAL A 125 23.62 24.67 19.41
C VAL A 125 22.92 26.02 19.36
N SER A 126 23.02 26.82 20.43
CA SER A 126 22.42 28.17 20.49
C SER A 126 23.47 29.24 20.74
N GLN A 127 23.26 30.46 20.23
CA GLN A 127 24.15 31.59 20.43
C GLN A 127 23.39 32.93 20.58
N SER A 128 23.54 33.59 21.72
CA SER A 128 22.92 34.90 22.01
C SER A 128 23.47 36.03 21.12
N ALA A 129 22.72 37.12 20.86
CA ALA A 129 23.19 38.25 20.02
C ALA A 129 23.69 39.49 20.78
N THR A 130 23.35 39.62 22.07
CA THR A 130 23.83 40.58 23.09
C THR A 130 23.06 40.23 24.38
N GLU A 131 23.50 40.68 25.56
CA GLU A 131 22.76 40.54 26.83
C GLU A 131 21.32 41.09 26.63
N GLU A 132 20.32 40.24 26.45
CA GLU A 132 19.02 40.61 25.84
C GLU A 132 17.96 41.03 26.87
N GLU A 133 17.16 42.02 26.48
CA GLU A 133 15.95 42.47 27.15
C GLU A 133 14.80 41.51 26.81
N ILE A 134 14.38 40.68 27.78
CA ILE A 134 13.29 39.71 27.64
C ILE A 134 12.00 40.46 27.25
N LYS A 135 11.46 40.18 26.06
CA LYS A 135 10.16 40.74 25.63
C LYS A 135 9.04 40.22 26.56
N PRO A 136 8.13 41.10 27.04
CA PRO A 136 7.01 40.68 27.87
C PRO A 136 6.10 39.70 27.13
N LEU A 137 5.46 38.80 27.87
CA LEU A 137 4.53 37.82 27.30
C LEU A 137 3.23 38.51 26.85
N GLU A 138 2.83 38.23 25.61
CA GLU A 138 1.55 38.65 25.03
C GLU A 138 0.74 37.42 24.60
N VAL A 139 -0.52 37.32 25.03
CA VAL A 139 -1.38 36.16 24.75
C VAL A 139 -1.79 36.15 23.26
N VAL A 140 -1.34 35.11 22.56
CA VAL A 140 -1.69 34.84 21.15
C VAL A 140 -2.98 34.04 21.08
N TYR A 141 -3.09 33.00 21.89
CA TYR A 141 -4.27 32.15 21.99
C TYR A 141 -4.45 31.69 23.44
N SER A 142 -5.69 31.60 23.91
CA SER A 142 -6.04 30.96 25.17
C SER A 142 -7.47 30.41 25.13
N ASP A 143 -7.70 29.24 25.70
CA ASP A 143 -9.03 28.69 25.94
C ASP A 143 -9.05 27.92 27.26
N ASN A 144 -10.02 28.25 28.11
CA ASN A 144 -10.25 27.58 29.38
C ASN A 144 -11.55 26.75 29.37
N PHE A 145 -12.17 26.57 28.19
CA PHE A 145 -13.30 25.68 27.96
C PHE A 145 -14.55 25.93 28.84
N ASP A 146 -14.66 27.12 29.43
CA ASP A 146 -15.67 27.53 30.42
C ASP A 146 -16.84 28.32 29.82
N LYS A 147 -17.05 28.28 28.50
CA LYS A 147 -18.15 29.04 27.86
C LYS A 147 -19.52 28.72 28.48
N LYS A 148 -19.72 27.47 28.89
CA LYS A 148 -20.96 26.94 29.46
C LYS A 148 -20.63 25.74 30.34
N GLU A 149 -21.19 25.65 31.54
CA GLU A 149 -21.01 24.47 32.40
C GLU A 149 -21.54 23.18 31.72
N ALA A 150 -20.71 22.13 31.70
CA ALA A 150 -21.09 20.82 31.18
C ALA A 150 -22.10 20.13 32.11
N VAL A 151 -23.09 19.47 31.53
CA VAL A 151 -24.11 18.72 32.28
C VAL A 151 -24.29 17.36 31.61
N LYS A 152 -24.41 16.32 32.43
CA LYS A 152 -24.71 14.97 31.94
C LYS A 152 -26.06 14.91 31.25
N ASP A 153 -26.16 14.09 30.20
CA ASP A 153 -27.43 13.79 29.56
C ASP A 153 -28.35 12.92 30.44
N ALA A 154 -29.56 12.63 29.95
CA ALA A 154 -30.53 11.81 30.68
C ALA A 154 -30.06 10.36 30.95
N SER A 155 -29.05 9.90 30.20
CA SER A 155 -28.45 8.58 30.32
C SER A 155 -27.21 8.57 31.23
N GLY A 156 -26.79 9.74 31.73
CA GLY A 156 -25.66 9.89 32.65
C GLY A 156 -24.30 10.12 31.97
N TYR A 157 -24.26 10.38 30.66
CA TYR A 157 -23.03 10.61 29.91
C TYR A 157 -22.66 12.10 29.84
N TRP A 158 -21.36 12.39 29.91
CA TRP A 158 -20.82 13.72 29.66
C TRP A 158 -20.80 14.02 28.15
N PRO A 159 -20.90 15.30 27.75
CA PRO A 159 -20.85 15.70 26.35
C PRO A 159 -19.46 15.41 25.74
N TRP A 160 -19.46 14.91 24.51
CA TRP A 160 -18.25 14.71 23.71
C TRP A 160 -17.81 16.02 23.08
N LEU A 161 -16.52 16.37 23.19
CA LEU A 161 -16.00 17.63 22.65
C LEU A 161 -16.20 17.73 21.13
N LYS A 162 -15.98 16.63 20.40
CA LYS A 162 -16.17 16.56 18.93
C LYS A 162 -17.55 17.02 18.45
N ASP A 163 -18.59 16.76 19.25
CA ASP A 163 -19.98 17.07 18.91
C ASP A 163 -20.42 18.42 19.47
N THR A 164 -19.67 18.99 20.42
CA THR A 164 -20.11 20.11 21.26
C THR A 164 -19.09 21.22 21.47
N ALA A 165 -17.96 21.23 20.75
CA ALA A 165 -16.90 22.24 20.92
C ALA A 165 -17.45 23.68 20.97
N ALA A 166 -18.34 24.04 20.02
CA ALA A 166 -18.94 25.37 19.95
C ALA A 166 -19.72 25.81 21.22
N ASP A 167 -20.18 24.86 22.05
CA ASP A 167 -20.89 25.15 23.31
C ASP A 167 -19.92 25.46 24.45
N TYR A 168 -18.70 24.91 24.42
CA TYR A 168 -17.79 24.86 25.57
C TYR A 168 -16.51 25.68 25.37
N THR A 169 -15.99 25.78 24.15
CA THR A 169 -14.76 26.54 23.84
C THR A 169 -15.00 28.05 23.86
N ASN A 170 -14.06 28.83 24.40
CA ASN A 170 -14.09 30.29 24.40
C ASN A 170 -12.71 30.88 24.12
N PRO A 171 -12.21 30.74 22.87
CA PRO A 171 -10.89 31.20 22.50
C PRO A 171 -10.74 32.72 22.66
N GLN A 172 -9.61 33.16 23.21
CA GLN A 172 -9.19 34.56 23.39
C GLN A 172 -7.74 34.74 22.92
N GLY A 173 -7.31 35.99 22.72
CA GLY A 173 -5.96 36.31 22.24
C GLY A 173 -5.96 36.93 20.84
N SER A 174 -4.81 37.42 20.40
CA SER A 174 -4.65 38.09 19.10
C SER A 174 -4.85 37.15 17.90
N GLY A 175 -4.54 35.86 18.05
CA GLY A 175 -4.62 34.83 17.00
C GLY A 175 -5.88 33.96 17.04
N ALA A 176 -6.80 34.21 17.96
CA ALA A 176 -7.95 33.34 18.25
C ALA A 176 -9.15 33.46 17.31
N ALA A 177 -9.12 34.34 16.31
CA ALA A 177 -10.32 34.71 15.54
C ALA A 177 -10.89 33.58 14.66
N ASN A 178 -10.01 32.75 14.09
CA ASN A 178 -10.34 31.76 13.06
C ASN A 178 -10.06 30.32 13.51
N VAL A 179 -9.94 30.09 14.81
CA VAL A 179 -9.57 28.77 15.33
C VAL A 179 -10.68 27.74 15.12
N ALA A 180 -10.26 26.51 14.83
CA ALA A 180 -11.13 25.35 14.71
C ALA A 180 -10.69 24.27 15.71
N TYR A 181 -11.66 23.52 16.22
CA TYR A 181 -11.43 22.43 17.17
C TYR A 181 -11.75 21.10 16.54
N GLU A 182 -10.86 20.15 16.70
CA GLU A 182 -11.05 18.74 16.38
C GLU A 182 -10.74 17.91 17.63
N SER A 183 -11.42 16.79 17.82
CA SER A 183 -11.09 15.87 18.91
C SER A 183 -11.59 14.46 18.67
N ALA A 184 -10.91 13.48 19.26
CA ALA A 184 -11.37 12.11 19.38
C ALA A 184 -11.35 11.68 20.85
N ASN A 185 -12.39 10.94 21.28
CA ASN A 185 -12.48 10.34 22.61
C ASN A 185 -12.26 11.26 23.83
N VAL A 186 -12.45 12.57 23.65
CA VAL A 186 -12.39 13.59 24.73
C VAL A 186 -13.81 14.03 25.12
N THR A 187 -14.08 14.07 26.42
CA THR A 187 -15.34 14.57 27.00
C THR A 187 -15.12 15.86 27.77
N VAL A 188 -16.10 16.77 27.74
CA VAL A 188 -16.12 17.99 28.56
C VAL A 188 -16.82 17.68 29.87
N ARG A 189 -16.19 17.97 31.02
CA ARG A 189 -16.70 17.57 32.35
C ARG A 189 -16.68 18.70 33.35
N ALA A 190 -17.75 18.82 34.13
CA ALA A 190 -17.85 19.72 35.28
C ALA A 190 -17.74 18.93 36.60
N ASN A 191 -16.62 18.22 36.80
CA ASN A 191 -16.44 17.35 37.98
C ASN A 191 -15.07 17.41 38.65
N SER A 192 -14.12 18.17 38.09
CA SER A 192 -12.80 18.47 38.68
C SER A 192 -12.41 19.84 38.14
N ALA A 193 -12.75 20.91 38.86
CA ALA A 193 -12.40 22.26 38.42
C ALA A 193 -10.94 22.54 38.79
N SER A 194 -10.21 23.21 37.89
CA SER A 194 -8.81 23.57 38.09
C SER A 194 -8.66 24.74 39.06
N ASP A 195 -9.72 25.53 39.34
CA ASP A 195 -9.79 26.57 40.38
C ASP A 195 -10.12 26.02 41.80
N SER A 196 -9.67 24.81 42.10
CA SER A 196 -10.02 24.11 43.33
C SER A 196 -8.94 24.15 44.42
N ASN A 197 -9.30 23.71 45.63
CA ASN A 197 -8.32 23.48 46.71
C ASN A 197 -7.31 22.36 46.39
N TYR A 198 -7.51 21.63 45.29
CA TYR A 198 -6.61 20.58 44.80
C TYR A 198 -5.76 21.06 43.62
N SER A 199 -5.65 22.38 43.43
CA SER A 199 -4.80 23.01 42.41
C SER A 199 -3.64 23.79 43.00
N ASP A 200 -2.50 23.76 42.30
CA ASP A 200 -1.29 24.52 42.63
C ASP A 200 -1.11 25.79 41.80
N TYR A 201 -2.06 26.06 40.90
CA TYR A 201 -2.16 27.33 40.20
C TYR A 201 -3.59 27.88 40.27
N ALA A 202 -3.81 29.09 39.73
CA ALA A 202 -5.07 29.80 39.91
C ALA A 202 -6.27 29.11 39.23
N GLY A 203 -6.05 28.41 38.12
CA GLY A 203 -7.05 27.64 37.39
C GLY A 203 -8.25 28.43 36.83
N SER A 204 -9.19 27.69 36.25
CA SER A 204 -10.55 28.09 35.90
C SER A 204 -11.62 27.10 36.41
N GLY A 205 -12.90 27.41 36.21
CA GLY A 205 -13.92 27.12 37.23
C GLY A 205 -15.20 26.42 36.82
N LEU A 206 -15.37 25.97 35.56
CA LEU A 206 -16.57 25.23 35.16
C LEU A 206 -16.25 23.85 34.59
N ASN A 207 -15.32 23.74 33.66
CA ASN A 207 -15.10 22.53 32.89
C ASN A 207 -13.63 22.09 32.91
N ASN A 208 -13.42 20.83 32.57
CA ASN A 208 -12.14 20.30 32.12
C ASN A 208 -12.38 19.39 30.93
N LEU A 209 -11.34 19.18 30.13
CA LEU A 209 -11.29 18.13 29.13
C LEU A 209 -10.77 16.85 29.76
N PHE A 210 -11.46 15.73 29.53
CA PHE A 210 -11.07 14.41 30.03
C PHE A 210 -10.88 13.44 28.88
N PHE A 211 -9.68 12.88 28.80
CA PHE A 211 -9.24 11.92 27.79
C PHE A 211 -9.75 10.52 28.16
N GLY A 212 -10.82 10.07 27.52
CA GLY A 212 -11.68 9.00 28.06
C GLY A 212 -11.46 7.59 27.51
N ALA A 213 -10.90 7.44 26.30
CA ALA A 213 -10.66 6.14 25.66
C ALA A 213 -9.34 6.18 24.86
N ARG A 214 -8.85 5.02 24.38
CA ARG A 214 -7.67 4.95 23.50
C ARG A 214 -7.90 5.77 22.23
N ILE A 215 -6.82 6.30 21.66
CA ILE A 215 -6.84 7.28 20.56
C ILE A 215 -7.65 8.50 21.00
N ASN A 216 -7.03 9.33 21.83
CA ASN A 216 -7.66 10.53 22.37
C ASN A 216 -6.80 11.75 22.04
N TYR A 217 -7.45 12.79 21.54
CA TYR A 217 -6.77 14.03 21.25
C TYR A 217 -7.73 15.20 21.22
N VAL A 218 -7.18 16.39 21.43
CA VAL A 218 -7.81 17.67 21.10
C VAL A 218 -6.83 18.48 20.28
N THR A 219 -7.29 18.96 19.12
CA THR A 219 -6.52 19.82 18.22
C THR A 219 -7.20 21.16 18.10
N VAL A 220 -6.42 22.23 18.28
CA VAL A 220 -6.80 23.60 17.99
C VAL A 220 -6.00 24.05 16.78
N SER A 221 -6.66 24.25 15.64
CA SER A 221 -6.04 24.68 14.39
C SER A 221 -6.33 26.14 14.07
N GLY A 222 -5.47 26.76 13.26
CA GLY A 222 -5.74 28.09 12.69
C GLY A 222 -5.46 29.26 13.64
N ILE A 223 -4.54 29.08 14.60
CA ILE A 223 -4.10 30.16 15.48
C ILE A 223 -3.22 31.12 14.66
N GLU A 224 -3.65 32.36 14.44
CA GLU A 224 -2.87 33.33 13.67
C GLU A 224 -1.64 33.80 14.46
N MET A 225 -0.46 33.70 13.85
CA MET A 225 0.81 33.99 14.51
C MET A 225 1.21 35.47 14.36
N PRO A 226 1.92 36.06 15.35
CA PRO A 226 2.41 37.43 15.25
C PRO A 226 3.44 37.59 14.13
N ALA A 227 3.46 38.77 13.49
CA ALA A 227 4.36 39.05 12.36
C ALA A 227 5.84 39.22 12.76
N GLU A 228 6.13 39.42 14.06
CA GLU A 228 7.48 39.60 14.58
C GLU A 228 7.69 38.79 15.87
N GLY A 229 8.89 38.21 16.01
CA GLY A 229 9.28 37.41 17.17
C GLY A 229 9.07 35.92 16.94
N ASP A 230 10.03 35.14 17.42
CA ASP A 230 10.09 33.68 17.24
C ASP A 230 10.05 32.91 18.56
N CYS A 231 10.07 33.59 19.70
CA CYS A 231 9.94 32.99 21.04
C CYS A 231 8.47 32.94 21.48
N PHE A 232 8.07 31.81 22.05
CA PHE A 232 6.73 31.55 22.54
C PHE A 232 6.78 30.79 23.87
N VAL A 233 5.69 30.93 24.63
CA VAL A 233 5.45 30.19 25.86
C VAL A 233 4.06 29.56 25.77
N LEU A 234 3.99 28.25 25.92
CA LEU A 234 2.74 27.50 26.03
C LEU A 234 2.54 27.11 27.50
N THR A 235 1.35 27.37 28.04
CA THR A 235 0.95 26.96 29.38
C THR A 235 -0.38 26.22 29.34
N PHE A 236 -0.56 25.28 30.26
CA PHE A 236 -1.83 24.58 30.44
C PHE A 236 -1.91 23.94 31.82
N GLY A 237 -3.13 23.84 32.35
CA GLY A 237 -3.42 23.04 33.53
C GLY A 237 -3.58 21.58 33.19
N SER A 238 -3.01 20.70 34.02
CA SER A 238 -3.26 19.27 33.91
C SER A 238 -3.33 18.56 35.26
N GLU A 239 -4.07 17.45 35.28
CA GLU A 239 -4.25 16.56 36.43
C GLU A 239 -4.23 15.11 35.92
N LYS A 240 -3.46 14.24 36.60
CA LYS A 240 -3.60 12.78 36.51
C LYS A 240 -4.34 12.27 37.74
N TYR A 241 -5.40 11.48 37.55
CA TYR A 241 -6.13 10.85 38.64
C TYR A 241 -6.54 9.42 38.30
N SER A 242 -6.06 8.47 39.11
CA SER A 242 -6.42 7.05 39.04
C SER A 242 -7.11 6.60 40.33
N GLN A 243 -8.20 5.83 40.21
CA GLN A 243 -8.94 5.30 41.37
C GLN A 243 -8.24 4.10 42.02
N ASP A 244 -7.53 3.30 41.22
CA ASP A 244 -6.95 2.02 41.61
C ASP A 244 -5.42 1.96 41.40
N GLY A 245 -4.80 3.07 41.00
CA GLY A 245 -3.38 3.14 40.63
C GLY A 245 -2.69 4.45 41.03
N ASP A 246 -1.51 4.69 40.46
CA ASP A 246 -0.73 5.89 40.72
C ASP A 246 -1.38 7.13 40.08
N SER A 247 -1.44 8.22 40.84
CA SER A 247 -1.95 9.52 40.40
C SER A 247 -0.84 10.57 40.25
N THR A 248 0.43 10.16 40.36
CA THR A 248 1.59 10.98 40.01
C THR A 248 1.61 11.22 38.52
N PHE A 249 1.74 12.47 38.11
CA PHE A 249 1.74 12.85 36.70
C PHE A 249 2.93 12.17 35.99
N ASN A 250 2.70 11.61 34.81
CA ASN A 250 3.78 11.05 33.98
C ASN A 250 3.86 11.86 32.67
N ASN A 251 4.96 12.58 32.48
CA ASN A 251 5.19 13.39 31.29
C ASN A 251 5.30 12.54 30.02
N ASP A 252 5.75 11.29 30.13
CA ASP A 252 5.92 10.38 28.99
C ASP A 252 4.58 9.83 28.47
N GLU A 253 3.47 10.03 29.19
CA GLU A 253 2.14 9.54 28.81
C GLU A 253 1.20 10.68 28.35
N PHE A 254 1.64 11.94 28.37
CA PHE A 254 0.82 13.11 28.07
C PHE A 254 1.55 14.09 27.16
N HIS A 255 1.13 14.14 25.90
CA HIS A 255 1.90 14.75 24.83
C HIS A 255 1.29 16.06 24.35
N VAL A 256 2.16 16.98 23.94
CA VAL A 256 1.78 18.26 23.36
C VAL A 256 2.54 18.47 22.07
N TYR A 257 1.82 18.65 20.96
CA TYR A 257 2.39 18.82 19.64
C TYR A 257 1.99 20.16 19.02
N ILE A 258 2.83 20.68 18.13
CA ILE A 258 2.55 21.84 17.30
C ILE A 258 2.82 21.57 15.82
N SER A 259 2.03 22.20 14.94
CA SER A 259 2.15 22.03 13.49
C SER A 259 1.85 23.31 12.72
N SER A 260 2.43 23.43 11.53
CA SER A 260 2.12 24.51 10.58
C SER A 260 1.11 24.12 9.50
N ASP A 261 0.92 22.82 9.26
CA ASP A 261 0.15 22.28 8.13
C ASP A 261 -0.89 21.21 8.54
N ASN A 262 -0.90 20.80 9.81
CA ASN A 262 -1.69 19.69 10.37
C ASN A 262 -1.31 18.30 9.82
N THR A 263 -0.15 18.18 9.18
CA THR A 263 0.38 16.92 8.67
C THR A 263 1.63 16.51 9.45
N LEU A 264 2.63 17.39 9.55
CA LEU A 264 3.84 17.17 10.34
C LEU A 264 3.71 17.86 11.69
N TRP A 265 3.93 17.11 12.76
CA TRP A 265 3.74 17.55 14.14
C TRP A 265 5.03 17.44 14.92
N SER A 266 5.47 18.55 15.50
CA SER A 266 6.65 18.59 16.38
C SER A 266 6.19 18.55 17.83
N GLU A 267 6.74 17.64 18.61
CA GLU A 267 6.48 17.58 20.05
C GLU A 267 7.09 18.77 20.78
N VAL A 268 6.42 19.21 21.85
CA VAL A 268 6.81 20.33 22.70
C VAL A 268 7.02 19.82 24.12
N GLU A 269 8.28 19.84 24.56
CA GLU A 269 8.61 19.49 25.94
C GLU A 269 8.14 20.57 26.91
N TYR A 270 7.56 20.16 28.03
CA TYR A 270 7.06 21.05 29.08
C TYR A 270 7.49 20.58 30.47
N ALA A 271 7.48 21.51 31.42
CA ALA A 271 7.77 21.23 32.81
C ALA A 271 6.74 21.88 33.74
N PHE A 272 6.53 21.29 34.91
CA PHE A 272 5.72 21.89 35.97
C PHE A 272 6.56 22.76 36.89
N GLU A 273 6.07 23.96 37.26
CA GLU A 273 6.85 24.89 38.10
C GLU A 273 7.20 24.33 39.50
N GLU A 274 6.33 23.51 40.08
CA GLU A 274 6.55 22.84 41.39
C GLU A 274 7.10 21.41 41.29
N GLY A 275 7.37 20.92 40.07
CA GLY A 275 7.67 19.52 39.78
C GLY A 275 6.41 18.66 39.50
N ASP A 276 6.62 17.47 38.95
CA ASP A 276 5.63 16.48 38.51
C ASP A 276 5.24 15.44 39.59
N GLU A 277 5.97 15.40 40.70
CA GLU A 277 5.82 14.50 41.86
C GLU A 277 4.48 14.65 42.64
N LEU A 278 3.56 15.50 42.16
CA LEU A 278 2.32 15.85 42.86
C LEU A 278 1.18 14.93 42.43
N SER A 279 0.90 13.94 43.27
CA SER A 279 -0.17 12.95 43.03
C SER A 279 -1.58 13.54 43.14
N GLY A 280 -2.37 13.44 42.07
CA GLY A 280 -3.83 13.68 42.07
C GLY A 280 -4.22 15.15 42.25
N ARG A 281 -3.45 16.07 41.66
CA ARG A 281 -3.66 17.52 41.78
C ARG A 281 -3.49 18.22 40.44
N TRP A 282 -4.14 19.38 40.31
CA TRP A 282 -3.99 20.27 39.16
C TRP A 282 -2.68 21.06 39.28
N ASN A 283 -1.89 21.07 38.22
CA ASN A 283 -0.60 21.75 38.16
C ASN A 283 -0.45 22.52 36.83
N ASP A 284 0.30 23.62 36.84
CA ASP A 284 0.51 24.48 35.67
C ASP A 284 1.77 24.01 34.92
N ALA A 285 1.56 23.43 33.75
CA ALA A 285 2.62 23.03 32.84
C ALA A 285 3.05 24.22 32.00
N LYS A 286 4.35 24.32 31.75
CA LYS A 286 4.95 25.39 30.95
C LYS A 286 6.01 24.85 30.00
N ALA A 287 5.83 25.16 28.72
CA ALA A 287 6.85 25.02 27.69
C ALA A 287 7.29 26.39 27.21
N SER A 288 8.60 26.60 27.04
CA SER A 288 9.15 27.82 26.44
C SER A 288 10.02 27.45 25.26
N PHE A 289 9.66 27.94 24.07
CA PHE A 289 10.26 27.49 22.81
C PHE A 289 10.48 28.63 21.84
N ARG A 290 11.33 28.37 20.84
CA ARG A 290 11.57 29.19 19.68
C ARG A 290 11.24 28.40 18.42
N LEU A 291 10.54 29.01 17.48
CA LEU A 291 10.31 28.40 16.17
C LEU A 291 11.44 28.76 15.20
N ALA A 292 12.01 27.76 14.51
CA ALA A 292 13.03 27.97 13.48
C ALA A 292 12.50 28.84 12.33
N SER A 293 11.21 28.68 12.01
CA SER A 293 10.45 29.53 11.11
C SER A 293 9.03 29.70 11.64
N VAL A 294 8.57 30.94 11.78
CA VAL A 294 7.21 31.24 12.30
C VAL A 294 6.21 31.17 11.13
N PRO A 295 5.25 30.24 11.13
CA PRO A 295 4.24 30.14 10.08
C PRO A 295 3.18 31.25 10.23
N SER A 296 2.33 31.46 9.21
CA SER A 296 1.20 32.40 9.33
C SER A 296 0.12 31.93 10.30
N THR A 297 -0.03 30.61 10.43
CA THR A 297 -0.94 29.96 11.36
C THR A 297 -0.25 28.78 12.02
N LEU A 298 -0.57 28.53 13.28
CA LEU A 298 -0.10 27.39 14.05
C LEU A 298 -1.29 26.55 14.51
N SER A 299 -1.06 25.26 14.68
CA SER A 299 -1.96 24.32 15.34
C SER A 299 -1.31 23.75 16.59
N ILE A 300 -2.11 23.47 17.63
CA ILE A 300 -1.69 22.81 18.87
C ILE A 300 -2.54 21.55 19.02
N MET A 301 -1.91 20.43 19.35
CA MET A 301 -2.58 19.17 19.65
C MET A 301 -2.13 18.66 21.01
N VAL A 302 -3.08 18.13 21.79
CA VAL A 302 -2.80 17.51 23.09
C VAL A 302 -3.43 16.13 23.13
N SER A 303 -2.69 15.14 23.62
CA SER A 303 -3.13 13.74 23.71
C SER A 303 -2.55 13.03 24.92
N ALA A 304 -3.07 11.83 25.20
CA ALA A 304 -2.57 10.98 26.27
C ALA A 304 -2.60 9.49 25.89
N ASP A 305 -1.56 8.76 26.28
CA ASP A 305 -1.42 7.33 26.00
C ASP A 305 -2.37 6.50 26.87
N VAL A 306 -2.54 6.92 28.12
CA VAL A 306 -3.37 6.23 29.09
C VAL A 306 -4.76 6.85 29.15
N ALA A 307 -5.74 6.07 28.71
CA ALA A 307 -7.14 6.47 28.76
C ALA A 307 -7.66 6.61 30.20
N SER A 308 -8.60 7.55 30.39
CA SER A 308 -9.40 7.74 31.59
C SER A 308 -8.66 8.20 32.86
N VAL A 309 -7.43 8.71 32.75
CA VAL A 309 -6.68 9.23 33.90
C VAL A 309 -6.27 10.70 33.77
N TYR A 310 -6.09 11.21 32.55
CA TYR A 310 -5.61 12.58 32.31
C TYR A 310 -6.72 13.60 32.05
N ARG A 311 -6.44 14.84 32.44
CA ARG A 311 -7.28 16.01 32.20
C ARG A 311 -6.46 17.20 31.69
N LEU A 312 -7.11 18.06 30.91
CA LEU A 312 -6.56 19.32 30.43
C LEU A 312 -7.52 20.47 30.74
N ASP A 313 -6.94 21.61 31.10
CA ASP A 313 -7.65 22.88 31.22
C ASP A 313 -6.68 24.07 30.95
N ASP A 314 -7.21 25.28 30.80
CA ASP A 314 -6.44 26.53 30.73
C ASP A 314 -5.31 26.57 29.67
N LEU A 315 -5.56 26.04 28.46
CA LEU A 315 -4.57 26.02 27.38
C LEU A 315 -4.29 27.44 26.86
N GLN A 316 -3.03 27.88 26.88
CA GLN A 316 -2.63 29.23 26.47
C GLN A 316 -1.28 29.26 25.75
N LEU A 317 -1.24 29.89 24.58
CA LEU A 317 -0.03 30.24 23.82
C LEU A 317 0.22 31.75 23.91
N SER A 318 1.44 32.14 24.29
CA SER A 318 1.89 33.53 24.36
C SER A 318 3.16 33.74 23.53
N SER A 319 3.33 34.91 22.91
CA SER A 319 4.58 35.33 22.27
C SER A 319 5.48 36.10 23.26
N GLY A 320 6.80 35.99 23.10
CA GLY A 320 7.80 36.61 23.99
C GLY A 320 8.49 35.59 24.90
N GLY A 321 9.16 36.08 25.96
CA GLY A 321 9.89 35.23 26.90
C GLY A 321 11.25 34.74 26.39
N GLU A 322 11.85 33.79 27.11
CA GLU A 322 13.11 33.12 26.77
C GLU A 322 12.78 31.82 26.00
N GLY A 323 13.17 31.72 24.72
CA GLY A 323 12.94 30.52 23.92
C GLY A 323 13.95 29.43 24.25
N ALA A 324 13.62 28.53 25.18
CA ALA A 324 14.55 27.55 25.74
C ALA A 324 14.83 26.37 24.79
N GLN A 325 13.80 25.84 24.13
CA GLN A 325 13.91 24.78 23.11
C GLN A 325 13.74 25.37 21.70
N LEU A 326 14.45 24.88 20.69
CA LEU A 326 14.25 25.26 19.27
C LEU A 326 13.43 24.18 18.56
N ILE A 327 12.32 24.56 17.94
CA ILE A 327 11.43 23.65 17.21
C ILE A 327 11.44 23.99 15.72
N ASP A 328 11.72 23.00 14.88
CA ASP A 328 11.59 23.06 13.43
C ASP A 328 10.36 22.27 12.97
N LEU A 329 9.33 23.00 12.54
CA LEU A 329 8.05 22.43 12.12
C LEU A 329 8.14 21.62 10.81
N THR A 330 9.30 21.63 10.12
CA THR A 330 9.53 20.79 8.92
C THR A 330 10.05 19.39 9.24
N GLN A 331 10.38 19.13 10.52
CA GLN A 331 10.98 17.88 10.99
C GLN A 331 10.03 17.12 11.94
N GLY A 332 8.74 17.44 11.92
CA GLY A 332 7.73 16.75 12.73
C GLY A 332 7.43 15.33 12.25
N VAL A 333 6.64 14.60 13.03
CA VAL A 333 6.12 13.27 12.66
C VAL A 333 4.74 13.38 12.02
N GLU A 334 4.41 12.45 11.13
CA GLU A 334 3.05 12.39 10.59
C GLU A 334 2.09 11.81 11.63
N ASN A 335 0.98 12.51 11.87
CA ASN A 335 -0.14 12.07 12.70
C ASN A 335 0.22 11.37 14.05
N PRO A 336 0.70 12.10 15.07
CA PRO A 336 1.11 11.53 16.38
C PRO A 336 0.01 10.81 17.17
N ASN A 337 -1.24 10.98 16.77
CA ASN A 337 -2.41 10.35 17.38
C ASN A 337 -3.07 9.32 16.48
N GLU A 338 -2.48 9.04 15.32
CA GLU A 338 -2.59 7.69 14.79
C GLU A 338 -2.04 6.78 15.88
N PRO A 339 -2.74 5.70 16.28
CA PRO A 339 -2.03 4.66 16.98
C PRO A 339 -0.79 4.38 16.14
N GLU A 340 0.41 4.35 16.73
CA GLU A 340 1.50 3.63 16.09
C GLU A 340 0.87 2.34 15.58
N THR A 341 0.98 2.06 14.28
CA THR A 341 0.48 0.83 13.70
C THR A 341 0.94 -0.29 14.61
N PRO A 342 0.05 -0.87 15.44
CA PRO A 342 0.52 -1.65 16.57
C PRO A 342 1.16 -2.89 16.00
N ASP A 343 2.48 -2.99 16.16
CA ASP A 343 3.36 -3.94 15.49
C ASP A 343 2.67 -4.60 14.31
N THR A 344 2.29 -3.88 13.25
CA THR A 344 2.17 -4.61 11.99
C THR A 344 3.61 -4.99 11.72
N PRO A 345 4.02 -6.27 11.81
CA PRO A 345 5.39 -6.60 11.56
C PRO A 345 5.54 -6.25 10.08
N ASP A 346 6.11 -5.10 9.78
CA ASP A 346 6.46 -4.71 8.42
C ASP A 346 7.74 -5.47 8.00
N THR A 347 8.44 -5.98 9.02
CA THR A 347 9.60 -6.84 8.91
C THR A 347 9.40 -8.10 9.77
N PRO A 348 9.83 -9.28 9.28
CA PRO A 348 9.79 -10.51 10.08
C PRO A 348 10.69 -10.40 11.32
N VAL A 349 10.33 -11.08 12.41
CA VAL A 349 11.17 -11.20 13.61
C VAL A 349 12.57 -11.70 13.22
N GLU A 350 13.63 -11.18 13.83
CA GLU A 350 15.01 -11.51 13.46
C GLU A 350 15.26 -13.03 13.41
N GLY A 351 15.86 -13.51 12.33
CA GLY A 351 16.13 -14.94 12.10
C GLY A 351 14.90 -15.76 11.68
N SER A 352 13.73 -15.14 11.58
CA SER A 352 12.52 -15.76 11.04
C SER A 352 12.35 -15.48 9.54
N PHE A 353 11.74 -16.41 8.83
CA PHE A 353 11.31 -16.22 7.44
C PHE A 353 9.79 -15.98 7.33
N PHE A 354 9.07 -16.12 8.43
CA PHE A 354 7.64 -15.88 8.51
C PHE A 354 7.27 -15.35 9.90
N THR A 355 6.47 -14.29 9.96
CA THR A 355 5.87 -13.73 11.17
C THR A 355 4.44 -13.30 10.87
N ASP A 356 3.49 -13.59 11.76
CA ASP A 356 2.11 -13.13 11.67
C ASP A 356 1.51 -12.99 13.08
N ASN A 357 1.13 -11.78 13.45
CA ASN A 357 0.53 -11.47 14.75
C ASN A 357 -0.92 -10.99 14.64
N PHE A 358 -1.53 -11.14 13.46
CA PHE A 358 -2.94 -10.86 13.20
C PHE A 358 -3.40 -9.41 13.49
N ASP A 359 -2.47 -8.46 13.53
CA ASP A 359 -2.71 -7.07 13.93
C ASP A 359 -2.93 -6.11 12.75
N LYS A 360 -3.14 -6.66 11.53
CA LYS A 360 -3.36 -5.87 10.29
C LYS A 360 -4.41 -4.76 10.43
N LYS A 361 -5.45 -5.00 11.22
CA LYS A 361 -6.49 -4.03 11.55
C LYS A 361 -7.12 -4.39 12.89
N GLU A 362 -7.44 -3.40 13.71
CA GLU A 362 -8.16 -3.64 14.97
C GLU A 362 -9.51 -4.32 14.72
N ALA A 363 -9.77 -5.42 15.42
CA ALA A 363 -11.08 -6.04 15.43
C ALA A 363 -12.07 -5.13 16.17
N VAL A 364 -13.21 -4.85 15.56
CA VAL A 364 -14.31 -4.09 16.18
C VAL A 364 -15.56 -4.94 16.16
N LYS A 365 -16.34 -4.88 17.24
CA LYS A 365 -17.64 -5.56 17.30
C LYS A 365 -18.61 -4.95 16.30
N ASP A 366 -19.42 -5.80 15.67
CA ASP A 366 -20.53 -5.34 14.85
C ASP A 366 -21.62 -4.64 15.69
N ALA A 367 -22.62 -4.04 15.00
CA ALA A 367 -23.74 -3.37 15.65
C ALA A 367 -24.57 -4.27 16.59
N SER A 368 -24.43 -5.59 16.47
CA SER A 368 -25.08 -6.60 17.31
C SER A 368 -24.20 -7.05 18.48
N GLY A 369 -22.98 -6.52 18.60
CA GLY A 369 -22.03 -6.82 19.67
C GLY A 369 -21.18 -8.08 19.44
N TYR A 370 -21.13 -8.62 18.23
CA TYR A 370 -20.33 -9.81 17.91
C TYR A 370 -18.96 -9.42 17.36
N TRP A 371 -17.94 -10.18 17.77
CA TRP A 371 -16.59 -10.08 17.21
C TRP A 371 -16.54 -10.71 15.81
N PRO A 372 -15.69 -10.20 14.90
CA PRO A 372 -15.50 -10.75 13.56
C PRO A 372 -14.84 -12.13 13.60
N TYR A 373 -15.08 -12.94 12.57
CA TYR A 373 -14.37 -14.21 12.37
C TYR A 373 -13.01 -13.97 11.71
N MET A 374 -12.06 -14.88 11.98
CA MET A 374 -10.72 -14.82 11.40
C MET A 374 -10.77 -14.94 9.86
N SER A 375 -10.05 -14.05 9.18
CA SER A 375 -9.93 -13.98 7.72
C SER A 375 -8.65 -13.24 7.32
N ALA A 376 -8.32 -13.22 6.03
CA ALA A 376 -7.14 -12.53 5.47
C ALA A 376 -7.13 -11.00 5.71
N ASP A 377 -8.26 -10.44 6.14
CA ASP A 377 -8.35 -9.04 6.54
C ASP A 377 -7.61 -8.73 7.84
N TYR A 378 -7.34 -9.74 8.67
CA TYR A 378 -6.69 -9.59 9.97
C TYR A 378 -5.26 -10.12 9.98
N GLY A 379 -4.95 -11.14 9.17
CA GLY A 379 -3.57 -11.64 9.04
C GLY A 379 -2.65 -10.66 8.32
N ASN A 380 -1.46 -10.47 8.87
CA ASN A 380 -0.40 -9.56 8.42
C ASN A 380 0.93 -10.31 8.32
N ALA A 381 0.91 -11.48 7.69
CA ALA A 381 2.11 -12.26 7.43
C ALA A 381 3.21 -11.45 6.71
N VAL A 382 4.43 -11.49 7.23
CA VAL A 382 5.65 -10.92 6.62
C VAL A 382 6.84 -11.88 6.66
N GLY A 383 7.88 -11.52 5.92
CA GLY A 383 9.07 -12.33 5.68
C GLY A 383 9.04 -13.06 4.33
N ASP A 384 10.18 -13.63 3.95
CA ASP A 384 10.36 -14.30 2.65
C ASP A 384 9.36 -15.44 2.42
N GLY A 385 8.85 -16.04 3.49
CA GLY A 385 7.85 -17.09 3.49
C GLY A 385 6.41 -16.61 3.24
N ALA A 386 6.12 -15.33 3.42
CA ALA A 386 4.74 -14.82 3.50
C ALA A 386 4.04 -14.59 2.15
N ALA A 387 4.79 -14.52 1.04
CA ALA A 387 4.28 -14.03 -0.25
C ALA A 387 3.08 -14.81 -0.83
N THR A 388 2.92 -16.09 -0.48
CA THR A 388 1.81 -16.93 -0.96
C THR A 388 0.83 -17.33 0.13
N VAL A 389 0.93 -16.70 1.30
CA VAL A 389 0.16 -17.11 2.46
C VAL A 389 -1.32 -16.85 2.27
N SER A 390 -2.13 -17.82 2.68
CA SER A 390 -3.58 -17.69 2.75
C SER A 390 -4.10 -18.24 4.06
N TYR A 391 -5.30 -17.83 4.43
CA TYR A 391 -5.92 -18.20 5.71
C TYR A 391 -7.20 -18.99 5.47
N ASP A 392 -7.37 -20.06 6.25
CA ASP A 392 -8.66 -20.71 6.41
C ASP A 392 -8.99 -20.81 7.90
N SER A 393 -10.25 -20.61 8.27
CA SER A 393 -10.63 -20.67 9.67
C SER A 393 -12.08 -21.09 9.85
N LYS A 394 -12.34 -21.70 11.00
CA LYS A 394 -13.68 -22.08 11.41
C LYS A 394 -13.86 -21.85 12.89
N ASN A 395 -14.95 -21.18 13.27
CA ASN A 395 -15.32 -20.95 14.67
C ASN A 395 -14.27 -20.19 15.51
N VAL A 396 -13.32 -19.50 14.87
CA VAL A 396 -12.32 -18.64 15.51
C VAL A 396 -12.68 -17.18 15.26
N THR A 397 -12.70 -16.37 16.31
CA THR A 397 -12.98 -14.93 16.24
C THR A 397 -11.76 -14.10 16.56
N VAL A 398 -11.57 -12.98 15.89
CA VAL A 398 -10.52 -11.99 16.17
C VAL A 398 -11.03 -11.00 17.21
N ARG A 399 -10.24 -10.67 18.24
CA ARG A 399 -10.69 -9.85 19.38
C ARG A 399 -9.66 -8.84 19.85
N ALA A 400 -10.10 -7.61 20.11
CA ALA A 400 -9.31 -6.57 20.73
C ALA A 400 -9.61 -6.43 22.24
N ASN A 401 -9.42 -7.49 23.03
CA ASN A 401 -9.77 -7.47 24.46
C ASN A 401 -8.85 -8.26 25.42
N SER A 402 -7.73 -8.78 24.94
CA SER A 402 -6.72 -9.52 25.71
C SER A 402 -5.42 -9.53 24.91
N MET A 403 -4.77 -8.37 24.77
CA MET A 403 -3.55 -8.20 23.97
C MET A 403 -2.39 -9.00 24.59
N SER A 404 -1.54 -9.62 23.77
CA SER A 404 -0.38 -10.38 24.21
C SER A 404 0.79 -9.50 24.71
N ASN A 405 0.75 -8.18 24.48
CA ASN A 405 1.66 -7.20 25.08
C ASN A 405 1.13 -6.55 26.38
N GLY A 406 0.02 -7.05 26.92
CA GLY A 406 -0.59 -6.51 28.13
C GLY A 406 0.14 -6.91 29.43
N SER A 407 -0.26 -6.32 30.55
CA SER A 407 0.28 -6.61 31.89
C SER A 407 0.08 -8.06 32.39
N TYR A 408 -0.62 -8.89 31.61
CA TYR A 408 -0.85 -10.31 31.88
C TYR A 408 -0.10 -11.21 30.88
N SER A 409 1.03 -10.72 30.35
CA SER A 409 1.93 -11.49 29.49
C SER A 409 3.26 -11.80 30.15
N ALA A 410 3.77 -12.99 29.89
CA ALA A 410 5.08 -13.45 30.33
C ALA A 410 6.16 -13.32 29.23
N TYR A 411 5.80 -12.79 28.06
CA TYR A 411 6.73 -12.52 26.96
C TYR A 411 6.38 -11.19 26.27
N GLU A 412 7.30 -10.69 25.44
CA GLU A 412 7.11 -9.50 24.62
C GLU A 412 6.26 -9.84 23.38
N GLY A 413 4.94 -9.97 23.57
CA GLY A 413 4.00 -10.22 22.48
C GLY A 413 3.62 -8.95 21.71
N SER A 414 2.77 -9.08 20.69
CA SER A 414 2.18 -7.94 19.97
C SER A 414 0.95 -7.37 20.67
N GLY A 415 0.28 -6.39 20.04
CA GLY A 415 -0.99 -5.97 20.58
C GLY A 415 -1.89 -5.27 19.60
N LEU A 416 -3.06 -5.85 19.36
CA LEU A 416 -4.27 -5.18 18.89
C LEU A 416 -5.39 -6.20 18.95
N ASN A 417 -5.11 -7.36 18.37
CA ASN A 417 -5.97 -8.48 18.25
C ASN A 417 -5.49 -9.64 19.14
N ASN A 418 -6.16 -10.76 18.95
CA ASN A 418 -5.78 -12.11 19.35
C ASN A 418 -6.85 -13.01 18.72
N LEU A 419 -6.50 -14.27 18.48
CA LEU A 419 -7.45 -15.26 17.99
C LEU A 419 -8.08 -16.01 19.16
N PHE A 420 -9.42 -16.06 19.19
CA PHE A 420 -10.18 -16.76 20.23
C PHE A 420 -10.99 -17.91 19.65
N PHE A 421 -10.74 -19.13 20.14
CA PHE A 421 -11.39 -20.35 19.69
C PHE A 421 -12.77 -20.52 20.33
N GLY A 422 -13.83 -20.09 19.64
CA GLY A 422 -15.13 -19.82 20.26
C GLY A 422 -16.13 -20.98 20.35
N LYS A 423 -16.05 -22.00 19.47
CA LYS A 423 -17.00 -23.14 19.43
C LYS A 423 -16.29 -24.45 19.09
N GLU A 424 -16.94 -25.59 19.34
CA GLU A 424 -16.43 -26.92 18.96
C GLU A 424 -16.17 -27.04 17.45
N GLY A 425 -15.18 -27.86 17.08
CA GLY A 425 -14.73 -28.00 15.69
C GLY A 425 -14.12 -26.70 15.13
N ASN A 426 -13.37 -26.00 15.98
CA ASN A 426 -12.63 -24.78 15.64
C ASN A 426 -11.27 -25.12 15.01
N TYR A 427 -10.80 -24.23 14.13
CA TYR A 427 -9.43 -24.23 13.67
C TYR A 427 -9.07 -22.88 13.05
N VAL A 428 -7.77 -22.58 13.01
CA VAL A 428 -7.17 -21.59 12.12
C VAL A 428 -5.99 -22.22 11.40
N GLU A 429 -5.92 -22.00 10.09
CA GLU A 429 -4.86 -22.49 9.21
C GLU A 429 -4.16 -21.30 8.56
N ILE A 430 -2.84 -21.30 8.66
CA ILE A 430 -1.93 -20.42 7.91
C ILE A 430 -1.32 -21.30 6.83
N ARG A 431 -1.76 -21.11 5.58
CA ARG A 431 -1.43 -21.99 4.46
C ARG A 431 -0.33 -21.40 3.60
N ASP A 432 0.45 -22.28 2.97
CA ASP A 432 1.33 -21.95 1.86
C ASP A 432 2.49 -20.98 2.22
N ILE A 433 3.09 -21.17 3.40
CA ILE A 433 4.30 -20.47 3.84
C ILE A 433 5.50 -21.02 3.07
N THR A 434 6.24 -20.19 2.35
CA THR A 434 7.41 -20.63 1.57
C THR A 434 8.59 -20.92 2.49
N LEU A 435 9.23 -22.09 2.34
CA LEU A 435 10.39 -22.47 3.15
C LEU A 435 11.72 -22.04 2.49
N PRO A 436 12.74 -21.64 3.28
CA PRO A 436 14.05 -21.29 2.76
C PRO A 436 14.75 -22.52 2.15
N ALA A 437 15.34 -22.33 0.96
CA ALA A 437 15.97 -23.42 0.22
C ALA A 437 17.24 -23.93 0.90
N GLY A 438 17.35 -25.25 1.07
CA GLY A 438 18.54 -25.90 1.62
C GLY A 438 18.52 -26.13 3.14
N GLU A 439 17.47 -25.65 3.82
CA GLU A 439 17.24 -25.88 5.25
C GLU A 439 16.28 -27.04 5.47
N ASP A 440 16.49 -27.83 6.52
CA ASP A 440 15.61 -28.96 6.90
C ASP A 440 15.14 -28.92 8.36
N THR A 441 15.67 -27.98 9.15
CA THR A 441 15.46 -27.89 10.59
C THR A 441 14.94 -26.49 10.93
N PHE A 442 13.77 -26.44 11.56
CA PHE A 442 13.01 -25.21 11.74
C PHE A 442 12.57 -25.03 13.20
N MET A 443 12.34 -23.77 13.58
CA MET A 443 11.71 -23.38 14.84
C MET A 443 10.40 -22.68 14.55
N MET A 444 9.40 -22.93 15.38
CA MET A 444 8.18 -22.14 15.43
C MET A 444 7.96 -21.64 16.86
N THR A 445 7.59 -20.37 16.98
CA THR A 445 7.09 -19.80 18.23
C THR A 445 5.68 -19.24 18.05
N PHE A 446 4.92 -19.18 19.13
CA PHE A 446 3.58 -18.60 19.14
C PHE A 446 3.13 -18.26 20.56
N GLY A 447 2.43 -17.14 20.68
CA GLY A 447 1.72 -16.75 21.87
C GLY A 447 0.50 -17.61 22.14
N ALA A 448 0.34 -18.12 23.35
CA ALA A 448 -0.88 -18.82 23.73
C ALA A 448 -1.32 -18.50 25.17
N GLU A 449 -2.63 -18.38 25.35
CA GLU A 449 -3.27 -18.16 26.65
C GLU A 449 -4.41 -19.16 26.82
N LYS A 450 -4.58 -19.67 28.04
CA LYS A 450 -5.84 -20.27 28.48
C LYS A 450 -6.44 -19.45 29.61
N TYR A 451 -7.68 -19.03 29.47
CA TYR A 451 -8.40 -18.28 30.50
C TYR A 451 -9.85 -18.74 30.67
N THR A 452 -10.28 -18.93 31.91
CA THR A 452 -11.68 -19.17 32.25
C THR A 452 -12.09 -18.48 33.55
N GLN A 453 -13.30 -17.90 33.58
CA GLN A 453 -13.83 -17.25 34.79
C GLN A 453 -14.28 -18.26 35.86
N ASN A 454 -14.54 -19.51 35.49
CA ASN A 454 -15.16 -20.52 36.35
C ASN A 454 -14.48 -21.89 36.20
N GLY A 455 -13.16 -21.94 36.35
CA GLY A 455 -12.40 -23.18 36.19
C GLY A 455 -10.91 -23.02 36.45
N ASP A 456 -10.15 -24.01 35.97
CA ASP A 456 -8.69 -24.03 35.98
C ASP A 456 -8.16 -23.35 34.70
N SER A 457 -7.47 -22.22 34.82
CA SER A 457 -6.85 -21.53 33.68
C SER A 457 -5.42 -21.96 33.41
N VAL A 458 -4.94 -23.03 34.07
CA VAL A 458 -3.70 -23.69 33.69
C VAL A 458 -3.83 -24.28 32.28
N PHE A 459 -2.89 -23.90 31.40
CA PHE A 459 -2.80 -24.35 30.02
C PHE A 459 -2.71 -25.89 29.92
N LYS A 460 -3.41 -26.51 28.96
CA LYS A 460 -3.41 -27.97 28.75
C LYS A 460 -2.96 -28.32 27.33
N TYR A 461 -1.80 -28.95 27.20
CA TYR A 461 -1.24 -29.35 25.91
C TYR A 461 -2.06 -30.42 25.19
N ASP A 462 -2.78 -31.27 25.94
CA ASP A 462 -3.66 -32.29 25.37
C ASP A 462 -4.99 -31.73 24.83
N GLU A 463 -5.25 -30.43 25.03
CA GLU A 463 -6.44 -29.73 24.50
C GLU A 463 -6.10 -28.70 23.40
N PHE A 464 -4.83 -28.35 23.20
CA PHE A 464 -4.38 -27.35 22.23
C PHE A 464 -3.36 -27.98 21.27
N HIS A 465 -3.76 -28.10 20.01
CA HIS A 465 -3.07 -28.91 19.02
C HIS A 465 -2.47 -28.05 17.92
N VAL A 466 -1.27 -28.41 17.49
CA VAL A 466 -0.56 -27.77 16.39
C VAL A 466 -0.17 -28.81 15.34
N TYR A 467 -0.50 -28.55 14.09
CA TYR A 467 -0.25 -29.46 12.98
C TYR A 467 0.49 -28.78 11.83
N LEU A 468 1.32 -29.55 11.13
CA LEU A 468 2.05 -29.15 9.93
C LEU A 468 1.56 -29.93 8.71
N SER A 469 1.54 -29.30 7.54
CA SER A 469 1.14 -29.91 6.27
C SER A 469 1.95 -29.38 5.09
N ALA A 470 2.23 -30.24 4.11
CA ALA A 470 2.85 -29.85 2.83
C ALA A 470 1.82 -29.61 1.71
N ASP A 471 0.58 -30.07 1.88
CA ASP A 471 -0.44 -30.17 0.84
C ASP A 471 -1.80 -29.57 1.23
N ASN A 472 -1.91 -28.98 2.42
CA ASN A 472 -3.14 -28.48 3.04
C ASN A 472 -4.21 -29.55 3.31
N ALA A 473 -3.90 -30.83 3.16
CA ALA A 473 -4.84 -31.95 3.29
C ALA A 473 -4.40 -32.94 4.39
N THR A 474 -3.12 -33.30 4.37
CA THR A 474 -2.50 -34.24 5.30
C THR A 474 -1.78 -33.47 6.40
N TRP A 475 -2.15 -33.72 7.64
CA TRP A 475 -1.70 -32.95 8.79
C TRP A 475 -0.94 -33.85 9.77
N SER A 476 0.31 -33.48 10.08
CA SER A 476 1.14 -34.13 11.09
C SER A 476 1.15 -33.29 12.36
N GLU A 477 0.71 -33.85 13.47
CA GLU A 477 0.74 -33.17 14.77
C GLU A 477 2.18 -33.06 15.28
N ILE A 478 2.51 -31.91 15.87
CA ILE A 478 3.81 -31.67 16.49
C ILE A 478 3.64 -31.34 17.97
N THR A 479 4.72 -31.54 18.74
CA THR A 479 4.78 -31.14 20.15
C THR A 479 5.51 -29.81 20.31
N TYR A 480 5.19 -29.09 21.38
CA TYR A 480 5.78 -27.80 21.75
C TYR A 480 5.88 -27.67 23.27
N SER A 481 6.58 -26.65 23.76
CA SER A 481 6.77 -26.38 25.20
C SER A 481 6.87 -24.89 25.52
N PHE A 482 6.49 -24.51 26.74
CA PHE A 482 6.76 -23.18 27.31
C PHE A 482 8.08 -23.15 28.07
N ALA A 483 8.83 -22.05 27.96
CA ALA A 483 10.12 -21.89 28.65
C ALA A 483 9.99 -21.96 30.19
N ASP A 484 8.90 -21.39 30.74
CA ASP A 484 8.63 -21.35 32.18
C ASP A 484 7.83 -22.58 32.70
N GLY A 485 7.52 -23.54 31.83
CA GLY A 485 6.77 -24.76 32.15
C GLY A 485 5.26 -24.55 32.32
N ASP A 486 4.58 -25.57 32.87
CA ASP A 486 3.12 -25.74 32.73
C ASP A 486 2.26 -24.95 33.73
N ASN A 487 2.84 -24.12 34.59
CA ASN A 487 2.16 -23.61 35.79
C ASN A 487 1.82 -22.11 35.72
N LEU A 488 1.20 -21.71 34.61
CA LEU A 488 0.93 -20.32 34.25
C LEU A 488 -0.59 -20.15 34.10
N ASP A 489 -1.23 -19.62 35.14
CA ASP A 489 -2.70 -19.51 35.29
C ASP A 489 -3.19 -18.19 34.67
N GLY A 490 -3.84 -18.26 33.49
CA GLY A 490 -4.47 -17.09 32.86
C GLY A 490 -3.50 -16.00 32.42
N THR A 491 -2.31 -16.39 31.95
CA THR A 491 -1.25 -15.50 31.46
C THR A 491 -0.90 -15.88 30.02
N TRP A 492 -0.58 -14.91 29.17
CA TRP A 492 0.00 -15.13 27.84
C TRP A 492 1.42 -15.66 27.95
N ASN A 493 1.77 -16.71 27.19
CA ASN A 493 3.10 -17.31 27.20
C ASN A 493 3.57 -17.65 25.79
N ASP A 494 4.88 -17.57 25.59
CA ASP A 494 5.53 -17.94 24.33
C ASP A 494 5.82 -19.44 24.27
N ALA A 495 5.10 -20.15 23.40
CA ALA A 495 5.30 -21.55 23.10
C ALA A 495 6.38 -21.70 22.03
N SER A 496 7.25 -22.70 22.17
CA SER A 496 8.27 -23.00 21.16
C SER A 496 8.27 -24.47 20.76
N ALA A 497 8.54 -24.73 19.49
CA ALA A 497 8.77 -26.05 18.92
C ALA A 497 9.92 -26.00 17.93
N THR A 498 10.89 -26.93 18.05
CA THR A 498 11.91 -27.14 17.01
C THR A 498 11.73 -28.51 16.38
N PHE A 499 11.68 -28.56 15.05
CA PHE A 499 11.41 -29.79 14.32
C PHE A 499 12.28 -29.88 13.06
N ARG A 500 12.61 -31.12 12.69
CA ARG A 500 13.29 -31.42 11.42
C ARG A 500 12.29 -32.05 10.47
N LEU A 501 12.15 -31.47 9.28
CA LEU A 501 11.38 -32.08 8.21
C LEU A 501 12.25 -33.13 7.52
N THR A 502 11.81 -34.39 7.52
CA THR A 502 12.56 -35.47 6.86
C THR A 502 12.57 -35.33 5.33
N GLU A 503 11.55 -34.67 4.78
CA GLU A 503 11.44 -34.18 3.41
C GLU A 503 10.92 -32.73 3.48
N VAL A 504 11.62 -31.81 2.81
CA VAL A 504 11.35 -30.37 2.90
C VAL A 504 10.51 -29.95 1.69
N PRO A 505 9.21 -29.66 1.87
CA PRO A 505 8.37 -29.20 0.79
C PRO A 505 8.72 -27.76 0.41
N ALA A 506 8.32 -27.32 -0.79
CA ALA A 506 8.48 -25.91 -1.19
C ALA A 506 7.65 -24.96 -0.32
N LYS A 507 6.53 -25.45 0.22
CA LYS A 507 5.60 -24.70 1.06
C LYS A 507 5.15 -25.54 2.26
N LEU A 508 4.95 -24.88 3.37
CA LEU A 508 4.48 -25.44 4.63
C LEU A 508 3.21 -24.73 5.07
N SER A 509 2.29 -25.47 5.67
CA SER A 509 1.07 -24.93 6.26
C SER A 509 0.99 -25.35 7.72
N VAL A 510 0.48 -24.44 8.55
CA VAL A 510 0.34 -24.63 10.00
C VAL A 510 -1.14 -24.54 10.38
N LYS A 511 -1.60 -25.45 11.23
CA LYS A 511 -2.97 -25.44 11.77
C LYS A 511 -2.95 -25.47 13.29
N PHE A 512 -3.76 -24.60 13.88
CA PHE A 512 -4.05 -24.57 15.31
C PHE A 512 -5.52 -24.95 15.55
N SER A 513 -5.78 -25.80 16.53
CA SER A 513 -7.13 -26.18 16.93
C SER A 513 -7.19 -26.58 18.39
N VAL A 514 -8.37 -26.41 19.02
CA VAL A 514 -8.56 -26.80 20.41
C VAL A 514 -9.79 -27.69 20.62
N ASP A 515 -9.67 -28.61 21.57
CA ASP A 515 -10.75 -29.51 21.98
C ASP A 515 -11.81 -28.79 22.81
N VAL A 516 -11.40 -27.80 23.62
CA VAL A 516 -12.28 -27.07 24.53
C VAL A 516 -12.51 -25.64 24.03
N ALA A 517 -13.73 -25.37 23.61
CA ALA A 517 -14.12 -24.05 23.14
C ALA A 517 -14.18 -22.99 24.25
N SER A 518 -14.00 -21.74 23.85
CA SER A 518 -14.17 -20.52 24.64
C SER A 518 -13.19 -20.30 25.80
N VAL A 519 -12.03 -20.95 25.78
CA VAL A 519 -11.00 -20.77 26.82
C VAL A 519 -9.60 -20.51 26.30
N TYR A 520 -9.29 -20.83 25.04
CA TYR A 520 -7.95 -20.67 24.47
C TYR A 520 -7.85 -19.47 23.54
N ARG A 521 -6.64 -18.90 23.51
CA ARG A 521 -6.22 -17.85 22.57
C ARG A 521 -4.88 -18.16 21.93
N LEU A 522 -4.64 -17.54 20.78
CA LEU A 522 -3.42 -17.62 19.98
C LEU A 522 -3.04 -16.22 19.49
N ASP A 523 -1.75 -15.93 19.46
CA ASP A 523 -1.14 -14.76 18.82
C ASP A 523 0.30 -15.04 18.38
N ASP A 524 0.93 -14.05 17.74
CA ASP A 524 2.40 -13.97 17.56
C ASP A 524 3.05 -15.21 16.92
N VAL A 525 2.53 -15.70 15.78
CA VAL A 525 3.08 -16.89 15.12
C VAL A 525 4.34 -16.55 14.34
N VAL A 526 5.45 -17.20 14.66
CA VAL A 526 6.75 -16.98 14.01
C VAL A 526 7.34 -18.32 13.55
N LEU A 527 7.93 -18.37 12.34
CA LEU A 527 8.75 -19.49 11.88
C LEU A 527 10.14 -19.04 11.41
N GLY A 528 11.17 -19.74 11.88
CA GLY A 528 12.57 -19.52 11.55
C GLY A 528 13.37 -20.81 11.34
N VAL A 529 14.64 -20.66 11.00
CA VAL A 529 15.59 -21.79 10.86
C VAL A 529 16.18 -22.11 12.23
N ALA A 530 16.34 -23.40 12.55
CA ALA A 530 16.87 -23.85 13.83
C ALA A 530 18.15 -24.68 13.67
N GLU A 531 19.08 -24.54 14.62
CA GLU A 531 20.31 -25.35 14.61
C GLU A 531 20.07 -26.82 14.98
N SER A 532 19.01 -27.10 15.74
CA SER A 532 18.69 -28.45 16.18
C SER A 532 17.20 -28.66 16.37
N ALA A 533 16.74 -29.89 16.11
CA ALA A 533 15.35 -30.30 16.29
C ALA A 533 15.17 -31.12 17.57
N THR A 534 14.03 -30.93 18.23
CA THR A 534 13.59 -31.82 19.33
C THR A 534 12.79 -33.02 18.82
N GLN A 535 12.28 -32.94 17.59
CA GLN A 535 11.49 -33.99 16.95
C GLN A 535 11.73 -34.04 15.44
N ASP A 536 11.69 -35.24 14.86
CA ASP A 536 11.63 -35.44 13.41
C ASP A 536 10.16 -35.51 12.97
N VAL A 537 9.82 -34.77 11.93
CA VAL A 537 8.47 -34.69 11.36
C VAL A 537 8.55 -35.15 9.92
N THR A 538 7.79 -36.20 9.60
CA THR A 538 7.63 -36.65 8.21
C THR A 538 6.33 -36.10 7.68
N LEU A 539 6.44 -35.05 6.86
CA LEU A 539 5.35 -34.59 6.03
C LEU A 539 5.24 -35.58 4.88
N SER A 540 4.05 -36.15 4.67
CA SER A 540 3.89 -37.12 3.61
C SER A 540 3.89 -36.37 2.27
N GLU A 541 5.02 -36.34 1.55
CA GLU A 541 5.00 -35.97 0.13
C GLU A 541 4.32 -37.10 -0.66
N GLY A 542 3.44 -36.73 -1.59
CA GLY A 542 2.67 -37.66 -2.40
C GLY A 542 3.52 -38.63 -3.22
N SER A 543 3.97 -39.72 -2.61
CA SER A 543 4.30 -40.99 -3.27
C SER A 543 3.22 -42.02 -2.97
N GLY A 544 2.02 -41.68 -3.41
CA GLY A 544 0.81 -42.43 -3.19
C GLY A 544 -0.35 -41.47 -3.27
N THR A 545 -1.11 -41.56 -4.35
CA THR A 545 -2.56 -41.39 -4.36
C THR A 545 -3.13 -40.83 -3.05
N PRO A 546 -3.63 -39.57 -3.02
CA PRO A 546 -4.07 -38.87 -1.80
C PRO A 546 -4.89 -39.76 -0.87
N GLU A 547 -4.54 -39.74 0.40
CA GLU A 547 -5.38 -40.18 1.52
C GLU A 547 -5.54 -38.93 2.41
N GLU A 548 -6.45 -37.96 2.22
CA GLU A 548 -7.91 -38.01 2.00
C GLU A 548 -8.58 -39.20 2.70
N PRO A 549 -9.66 -38.95 3.47
CA PRO A 549 -10.11 -39.79 4.57
C PRO A 549 -10.19 -41.26 4.14
N ALA A 550 -9.42 -42.11 4.82
CA ALA A 550 -9.22 -43.54 4.54
C ALA A 550 -10.33 -44.17 3.68
N GLY A 551 -10.09 -44.18 2.37
CA GLY A 551 -11.01 -44.70 1.37
C GLY A 551 -10.23 -45.19 0.16
N ASP A 552 -10.40 -46.45 -0.19
CA ASP A 552 -9.71 -47.06 -1.34
C ASP A 552 -9.94 -46.22 -2.62
N GLU A 553 -8.89 -46.04 -3.44
CA GLU A 553 -9.05 -45.45 -4.77
C GLU A 553 -9.87 -46.38 -5.66
N VAL A 554 -10.95 -45.85 -6.20
CA VAL A 554 -11.93 -46.62 -6.99
C VAL A 554 -12.29 -45.91 -8.28
N THR A 555 -12.65 -46.69 -9.29
CA THR A 555 -13.37 -46.20 -10.47
C THR A 555 -14.83 -45.89 -10.13
N VAL A 556 -15.53 -45.14 -10.99
CA VAL A 556 -16.98 -44.92 -10.86
C VAL A 556 -17.72 -46.26 -10.77
N THR A 557 -17.32 -47.23 -11.61
CA THR A 557 -17.87 -48.59 -11.62
C THR A 557 -17.72 -49.30 -10.27
N GLU A 558 -16.55 -49.20 -9.63
CA GLU A 558 -16.29 -49.81 -8.32
C GLU A 558 -17.04 -49.09 -7.20
N ALA A 559 -17.08 -47.76 -7.23
CA ALA A 559 -17.78 -46.92 -6.24
C ALA A 559 -19.27 -47.28 -6.11
N ILE A 560 -19.96 -47.56 -7.22
CA ILE A 560 -21.38 -47.95 -7.25
C ILE A 560 -21.63 -49.26 -6.48
N GLY A 561 -20.64 -50.15 -6.40
CA GLY A 561 -20.75 -51.46 -5.74
C GLY A 561 -20.42 -51.44 -4.24
N LEU A 562 -19.94 -50.32 -3.71
CA LEU A 562 -19.49 -50.21 -2.32
C LEU A 562 -20.65 -49.96 -1.34
N ALA A 563 -20.43 -50.31 -0.08
CA ALA A 563 -21.44 -50.15 0.97
C ALA A 563 -21.64 -48.66 1.31
N GLN A 564 -22.88 -48.28 1.66
CA GLN A 564 -23.15 -46.91 2.14
C GLN A 564 -22.33 -46.57 3.39
N GLY A 565 -21.88 -45.32 3.48
CA GLY A 565 -20.97 -44.82 4.51
C GLY A 565 -19.51 -45.17 4.28
N THR A 566 -19.17 -45.92 3.23
CA THR A 566 -17.77 -46.13 2.83
C THR A 566 -17.23 -44.83 2.26
N THR A 567 -16.15 -44.32 2.82
CA THR A 567 -15.42 -43.21 2.24
C THR A 567 -14.59 -43.71 1.07
N VAL A 568 -14.61 -42.99 -0.04
CA VAL A 568 -13.98 -43.40 -1.29
C VAL A 568 -13.32 -42.22 -1.98
N LYS A 569 -12.36 -42.54 -2.83
CA LYS A 569 -11.77 -41.59 -3.74
C LYS A 569 -11.95 -42.07 -5.17
N VAL A 570 -12.83 -41.40 -5.90
CA VAL A 570 -13.15 -41.69 -7.29
C VAL A 570 -12.09 -41.04 -8.17
N LYS A 571 -11.22 -41.85 -8.78
CA LYS A 571 -10.11 -41.35 -9.62
C LYS A 571 -10.57 -40.93 -11.01
N GLU A 572 -9.84 -39.96 -11.59
CA GLU A 572 -9.86 -39.53 -13.00
C GLU A 572 -11.17 -39.79 -13.75
N SER A 573 -12.21 -39.01 -13.42
CA SER A 573 -13.54 -39.12 -14.02
C SER A 573 -13.93 -37.84 -14.74
N THR A 574 -14.76 -37.95 -15.79
CA THR A 574 -15.24 -36.81 -16.56
C THR A 574 -16.58 -36.33 -16.05
N VAL A 575 -16.73 -35.02 -15.86
CA VAL A 575 -18.01 -34.37 -15.56
C VAL A 575 -18.84 -34.30 -16.84
N VAL A 576 -20.01 -34.94 -16.85
CA VAL A 576 -20.88 -35.04 -18.04
C VAL A 576 -22.19 -34.26 -17.94
N ALA A 577 -22.53 -33.77 -16.74
CA ALA A 577 -23.68 -32.89 -16.52
C ALA A 577 -23.52 -32.16 -15.18
N VAL A 578 -24.01 -30.93 -15.10
CA VAL A 578 -23.93 -30.08 -13.90
C VAL A 578 -25.29 -29.44 -13.63
N SER A 579 -25.68 -29.38 -12.36
CA SER A 579 -26.85 -28.66 -11.86
C SER A 579 -26.43 -27.68 -10.77
N ALA A 580 -27.36 -26.86 -10.27
CA ALA A 580 -27.07 -25.88 -9.22
C ALA A 580 -26.59 -26.49 -7.89
N ARG A 581 -26.67 -27.82 -7.71
CA ARG A 581 -26.32 -28.51 -6.44
C ARG A 581 -25.62 -29.85 -6.63
N SER A 582 -25.34 -30.27 -7.86
CA SER A 582 -24.85 -31.61 -8.15
C SER A 582 -24.14 -31.66 -9.49
N TYR A 583 -23.34 -32.69 -9.70
CA TYR A 583 -22.73 -32.98 -11.00
C TYR A 583 -22.66 -34.50 -11.21
N LEU A 584 -22.63 -34.93 -12.47
CA LEU A 584 -22.61 -36.33 -12.86
C LEU A 584 -21.23 -36.71 -13.38
N LEU A 585 -20.66 -37.78 -12.85
CA LEU A 585 -19.34 -38.30 -13.22
C LEU A 585 -19.47 -39.56 -14.06
N THR A 586 -18.51 -39.75 -14.96
CA THR A 586 -18.32 -41.02 -15.68
C THR A 586 -16.85 -41.42 -15.76
N ASP A 587 -16.60 -42.73 -15.72
CA ASP A 587 -15.32 -43.35 -16.09
C ASP A 587 -15.31 -43.82 -17.57
N GLY A 588 -16.32 -43.43 -18.35
CA GLY A 588 -16.55 -43.86 -19.73
C GLY A 588 -17.40 -45.13 -19.86
N THR A 589 -17.66 -45.85 -18.76
CA THR A 589 -18.47 -47.08 -18.73
C THR A 589 -19.67 -47.02 -17.78
N SER A 590 -19.51 -46.37 -16.64
CA SER A 590 -20.53 -46.22 -15.59
C SER A 590 -20.72 -44.74 -15.24
N TYR A 591 -21.82 -44.44 -14.55
CA TYR A 591 -22.15 -43.09 -14.11
C TYR A 591 -22.48 -43.08 -12.62
N ILE A 592 -22.06 -42.05 -11.90
CA ILE A 592 -22.45 -41.80 -10.52
C ILE A 592 -22.73 -40.32 -10.29
N LEU A 593 -23.80 -40.04 -9.55
CA LEU A 593 -24.18 -38.68 -9.17
C LEU A 593 -23.35 -38.24 -7.97
N ALA A 594 -22.82 -37.01 -8.00
CA ALA A 594 -22.19 -36.35 -6.86
C ALA A 594 -23.07 -35.20 -6.37
N TYR A 595 -23.56 -35.30 -5.13
CA TYR A 595 -24.47 -34.31 -4.54
C TYR A 595 -23.69 -33.31 -3.66
N ALA A 596 -23.32 -32.17 -4.26
CA ALA A 596 -22.53 -31.11 -3.63
C ALA A 596 -23.32 -30.20 -2.66
N GLY A 597 -24.64 -30.12 -2.80
CA GLY A 597 -25.49 -29.31 -1.92
C GLY A 597 -25.42 -27.80 -2.17
N ALA A 598 -24.43 -27.30 -2.92
CA ALA A 598 -24.29 -25.94 -3.44
C ALA A 598 -23.70 -25.99 -4.86
N ASP A 599 -23.49 -24.83 -5.47
CA ASP A 599 -22.85 -24.73 -6.79
C ASP A 599 -21.49 -25.44 -6.77
N PRO A 600 -21.27 -26.49 -7.59
CA PRO A 600 -20.03 -27.23 -7.57
C PRO A 600 -18.84 -26.50 -8.23
N GLY A 601 -19.06 -25.40 -8.96
CA GLY A 601 -17.96 -24.66 -9.63
C GLY A 601 -17.27 -25.45 -10.75
N LEU A 602 -17.94 -26.47 -11.30
CA LEU A 602 -17.41 -27.37 -12.34
C LEU A 602 -18.16 -27.17 -13.66
N ALA A 603 -17.47 -27.43 -14.77
CA ALA A 603 -18.04 -27.42 -16.11
C ALA A 603 -18.13 -28.84 -16.71
N VAL A 604 -19.05 -29.03 -17.66
CA VAL A 604 -19.09 -30.25 -18.48
C VAL A 604 -17.77 -30.36 -19.25
N GLY A 605 -17.19 -31.56 -19.30
CA GLY A 605 -15.86 -31.80 -19.89
C GLY A 605 -14.70 -31.71 -18.89
N ASP A 606 -14.92 -31.19 -17.68
CA ASP A 606 -13.89 -31.21 -16.63
C ASP A 606 -13.51 -32.65 -16.28
N LYS A 607 -12.20 -32.89 -16.16
CA LYS A 607 -11.64 -34.11 -15.59
C LYS A 607 -11.32 -33.84 -14.14
N VAL A 608 -11.87 -34.67 -13.25
CA VAL A 608 -11.79 -34.48 -11.80
C VAL A 608 -11.42 -35.78 -11.08
N THR A 609 -10.78 -35.64 -9.93
CA THR A 609 -10.73 -36.67 -8.89
C THR A 609 -11.68 -36.24 -7.78
N VAL A 610 -12.49 -37.16 -7.25
CA VAL A 610 -13.55 -36.81 -6.29
C VAL A 610 -13.45 -37.66 -5.04
N SER A 611 -13.23 -37.01 -3.91
CA SER A 611 -13.34 -37.63 -2.59
C SER A 611 -14.75 -37.45 -2.04
N ALA A 612 -15.36 -38.52 -1.53
CA ALA A 612 -16.71 -38.47 -1.00
C ALA A 612 -17.01 -39.69 -0.14
N SER A 613 -18.13 -39.66 0.58
CA SER A 613 -18.71 -40.88 1.15
C SER A 613 -19.75 -41.48 0.21
N ILE A 614 -19.79 -42.81 0.09
CA ILE A 614 -20.86 -43.51 -0.63
C ILE A 614 -22.16 -43.30 0.11
N GLY A 615 -23.04 -42.49 -0.45
CA GLY A 615 -24.43 -42.36 -0.04
C GLY A 615 -25.35 -43.18 -0.92
N ALA A 616 -26.63 -43.23 -0.55
CA ALA A 616 -27.67 -43.61 -1.49
C ALA A 616 -28.86 -42.69 -1.34
N TYR A 617 -29.40 -42.26 -2.47
CA TYR A 617 -30.67 -41.57 -2.51
C TYR A 617 -31.68 -42.44 -3.25
N ARG A 618 -32.78 -42.77 -2.56
CA ARG A 618 -33.85 -43.65 -3.10
C ARG A 618 -33.33 -45.00 -3.63
N SER A 619 -32.32 -45.55 -2.95
CA SER A 619 -31.65 -46.82 -3.31
C SER A 619 -30.76 -46.75 -4.56
N VAL A 620 -30.52 -45.56 -5.12
CA VAL A 620 -29.50 -45.32 -6.14
C VAL A 620 -28.22 -44.83 -5.46
N PRO A 621 -27.07 -45.51 -5.64
CA PRO A 621 -25.78 -45.05 -5.12
C PRO A 621 -25.42 -43.66 -5.63
N GLN A 622 -24.89 -42.82 -4.75
CA GLN A 622 -24.39 -41.48 -5.07
C GLN A 622 -23.19 -41.13 -4.20
N LEU A 623 -22.40 -40.13 -4.60
CA LEU A 623 -21.36 -39.53 -3.78
C LEU A 623 -21.99 -38.42 -2.92
N ALA A 624 -21.84 -38.52 -1.60
CA ALA A 624 -22.31 -37.54 -0.62
C ALA A 624 -21.16 -36.66 -0.15
N ASP A 625 -21.46 -35.37 0.04
CA ASP A 625 -20.52 -34.31 0.42
C ASP A 625 -19.22 -34.35 -0.39
N PRO A 626 -19.31 -34.35 -1.74
CA PRO A 626 -18.16 -34.59 -2.60
C PRO A 626 -17.24 -33.37 -2.68
N VAL A 627 -15.93 -33.63 -2.57
CA VAL A 627 -14.87 -32.66 -2.82
C VAL A 627 -14.20 -33.03 -4.13
N ALA A 628 -14.30 -32.16 -5.13
CA ALA A 628 -13.71 -32.38 -6.45
C ALA A 628 -12.42 -31.59 -6.63
N THR A 629 -11.37 -32.27 -7.07
CA THR A 629 -10.12 -31.68 -7.53
C THR A 629 -10.08 -31.74 -9.05
N LYS A 630 -10.03 -30.58 -9.71
CA LYS A 630 -9.87 -30.50 -11.17
C LYS A 630 -8.46 -30.91 -11.57
N VAL A 631 -8.37 -31.93 -12.44
CA VAL A 631 -7.10 -32.46 -12.97
C VAL A 631 -6.93 -32.20 -14.47
N GLY A 632 -7.96 -31.67 -15.14
CA GLY A 632 -7.91 -31.25 -16.53
C GLY A 632 -9.27 -30.85 -17.09
N HIS A 633 -9.34 -30.57 -18.39
CA HIS A 633 -10.57 -30.28 -19.13
C HIS A 633 -10.48 -30.90 -20.54
N ASP A 634 -11.61 -31.32 -21.09
CA ASP A 634 -11.73 -31.86 -22.44
C ASP A 634 -12.65 -30.95 -23.28
N ASP A 635 -12.04 -30.00 -23.99
CA ASP A 635 -12.74 -29.04 -24.85
C ASP A 635 -13.51 -29.72 -26.00
N ALA A 636 -13.20 -30.99 -26.30
CA ALA A 636 -13.83 -31.78 -27.35
C ALA A 636 -14.91 -32.74 -26.82
N PHE A 637 -15.33 -32.61 -25.56
CA PHE A 637 -16.32 -33.48 -24.98
C PHE A 637 -17.68 -33.37 -25.69
N THR A 638 -18.18 -34.48 -26.20
CA THR A 638 -19.52 -34.60 -26.81
C THR A 638 -20.38 -35.60 -26.03
N HIS A 639 -21.65 -35.29 -25.85
CA HIS A 639 -22.61 -36.26 -25.30
C HIS A 639 -22.85 -37.42 -26.27
N PRO A 640 -23.18 -38.63 -25.78
CA PRO A 640 -23.62 -39.71 -26.65
C PRO A 640 -24.96 -39.38 -27.32
N GLU A 641 -25.29 -40.08 -28.41
CA GLU A 641 -26.59 -39.91 -29.07
C GLU A 641 -27.75 -40.13 -28.06
N PRO A 642 -28.68 -39.17 -27.90
CA PRO A 642 -29.71 -39.26 -26.89
C PRO A 642 -30.71 -40.38 -27.18
N VAL A 643 -30.98 -41.21 -26.18
CA VAL A 643 -32.04 -42.21 -26.28
C VAL A 643 -33.39 -41.55 -26.09
N VAL A 644 -34.34 -41.78 -27.00
CA VAL A 644 -35.71 -41.25 -26.85
C VAL A 644 -36.37 -41.85 -25.60
N MET A 645 -36.76 -40.98 -24.67
CA MET A 645 -37.52 -41.30 -23.47
C MET A 645 -38.97 -40.84 -23.66
N ASP A 646 -39.74 -41.67 -24.37
CA ASP A 646 -41.18 -41.49 -24.49
C ASP A 646 -41.93 -41.91 -23.21
N GLY A 647 -43.24 -41.67 -23.16
CA GLY A 647 -44.04 -41.98 -21.96
C GLY A 647 -44.00 -43.44 -21.52
N ALA A 648 -43.87 -44.40 -22.46
CA ALA A 648 -43.77 -45.81 -22.13
C ALA A 648 -42.38 -46.17 -21.56
N ALA A 649 -41.31 -45.57 -22.10
CA ALA A 649 -39.96 -45.70 -21.57
C ALA A 649 -39.82 -45.04 -20.18
N ALA A 650 -40.51 -43.93 -19.95
CA ALA A 650 -40.58 -43.26 -18.65
C ALA A 650 -41.36 -44.11 -17.62
N ASP A 651 -42.49 -44.70 -17.98
CA ASP A 651 -43.21 -45.65 -17.11
C ASP A 651 -42.35 -46.87 -16.76
N ALA A 652 -41.57 -47.39 -17.72
CA ALA A 652 -40.65 -48.50 -17.47
C ALA A 652 -39.51 -48.11 -16.50
N PHE A 653 -39.00 -46.88 -16.59
CA PHE A 653 -37.97 -46.34 -15.69
C PHE A 653 -38.38 -46.41 -14.22
N LEU A 654 -39.67 -46.16 -13.92
CA LEU A 654 -40.23 -46.23 -12.56
C LEU A 654 -40.14 -47.63 -11.91
N THR A 655 -39.88 -48.66 -12.70
CA THR A 655 -39.71 -50.04 -12.21
C THR A 655 -38.25 -50.50 -12.23
N SER A 656 -37.40 -49.84 -13.02
CA SER A 656 -35.98 -50.15 -13.19
C SER A 656 -35.24 -48.89 -13.59
N THR A 657 -34.64 -48.21 -12.60
CA THR A 657 -33.88 -46.97 -12.80
C THR A 657 -32.54 -47.25 -13.48
N TYR A 658 -32.07 -46.30 -14.27
CA TYR A 658 -30.75 -46.32 -14.91
C TYR A 658 -30.25 -44.91 -15.15
N ILE A 659 -28.96 -44.73 -15.43
CA ILE A 659 -28.41 -43.45 -15.84
C ILE A 659 -28.06 -43.54 -17.33
N LYS A 660 -28.75 -42.75 -18.15
CA LYS A 660 -28.49 -42.61 -19.59
C LYS A 660 -28.78 -41.20 -20.04
N TYR A 661 -28.06 -40.78 -21.07
CA TYR A 661 -28.39 -39.57 -21.81
C TYR A 661 -29.65 -39.81 -22.65
N VAL A 662 -30.68 -39.00 -22.41
CA VAL A 662 -31.99 -39.16 -23.03
C VAL A 662 -32.50 -37.85 -23.61
N LYS A 663 -33.41 -37.97 -24.57
CA LYS A 663 -34.29 -36.90 -25.03
C LYS A 663 -35.71 -37.18 -24.54
N MET A 664 -36.29 -36.25 -23.80
CA MET A 664 -37.64 -36.34 -23.24
C MET A 664 -38.46 -35.15 -23.72
N THR A 665 -39.65 -35.42 -24.28
CA THR A 665 -40.56 -34.37 -24.74
C THR A 665 -41.78 -34.30 -23.84
N GLY A 666 -42.14 -33.10 -23.40
CA GLY A 666 -43.33 -32.90 -22.58
C GLY A 666 -43.58 -31.46 -22.21
N LYS A 667 -44.66 -31.20 -21.48
CA LYS A 667 -45.02 -29.86 -21.04
C LYS A 667 -44.28 -29.52 -19.74
N LEU A 668 -43.42 -28.52 -19.76
CA LEU A 668 -42.71 -28.04 -18.58
C LEU A 668 -43.69 -27.26 -17.68
N VAL A 669 -43.67 -27.53 -16.38
CA VAL A 669 -44.56 -26.91 -15.39
C VAL A 669 -43.78 -26.59 -14.12
N LYS A 670 -43.74 -25.31 -13.74
CA LYS A 670 -43.15 -24.84 -12.49
C LYS A 670 -44.16 -24.99 -11.35
N SER A 671 -43.76 -25.67 -10.29
CA SER A 671 -44.58 -25.88 -9.08
C SER A 671 -43.75 -25.60 -7.84
N GLY A 672 -43.82 -24.36 -7.34
CA GLY A 672 -42.94 -23.89 -6.27
C GLY A 672 -41.49 -23.84 -6.77
N ASN A 673 -40.59 -24.57 -6.10
CA ASN A 673 -39.17 -24.66 -6.48
C ASN A 673 -38.87 -25.82 -7.46
N TYR A 674 -39.91 -26.52 -7.95
CA TYR A 674 -39.75 -27.71 -8.78
C TYR A 674 -40.15 -27.44 -10.22
N TRP A 675 -39.36 -27.97 -11.16
CA TRP A 675 -39.61 -27.95 -12.59
C TRP A 675 -39.99 -29.36 -13.05
N ASN A 676 -41.30 -29.59 -13.24
CA ASN A 676 -41.82 -30.91 -13.63
C ASN A 676 -42.21 -30.93 -15.11
N VAL A 677 -42.28 -32.11 -15.70
CA VAL A 677 -42.52 -32.31 -17.12
C VAL A 677 -43.68 -33.28 -17.29
N GLU A 678 -44.81 -32.81 -17.80
CA GLU A 678 -45.94 -33.67 -18.14
C GLU A 678 -45.62 -34.43 -19.43
N LEU A 679 -45.46 -35.76 -19.33
CA LEU A 679 -45.00 -36.61 -20.43
C LEU A 679 -46.17 -37.12 -21.27
N GLU A 680 -46.13 -36.84 -22.57
CA GLU A 680 -47.14 -37.35 -23.49
C GLU A 680 -47.02 -38.87 -23.64
N GLY A 681 -48.14 -39.58 -23.44
CA GLY A 681 -48.19 -41.04 -23.56
C GLY A 681 -47.76 -41.84 -22.34
N ALA A 682 -47.36 -41.18 -21.24
CA ALA A 682 -47.10 -41.85 -19.96
C ALA A 682 -48.41 -42.15 -19.23
N SER A 683 -48.52 -43.34 -18.64
CA SER A 683 -49.67 -43.74 -17.82
C SER A 683 -49.50 -43.35 -16.35
N THR A 684 -48.26 -43.24 -15.87
CA THR A 684 -47.94 -42.98 -14.46
C THR A 684 -46.74 -42.05 -14.31
N ALA A 685 -45.77 -42.08 -15.22
CA ALA A 685 -44.54 -41.31 -15.14
C ALA A 685 -44.71 -39.82 -15.46
N GLN A 686 -43.97 -39.01 -14.73
CA GLN A 686 -43.77 -37.57 -14.94
C GLN A 686 -42.27 -37.30 -14.97
N GLY A 687 -41.78 -36.36 -15.77
CA GLY A 687 -40.39 -35.91 -15.70
C GLY A 687 -40.18 -34.86 -14.60
N SER A 688 -38.97 -34.74 -14.07
CA SER A 688 -38.59 -33.68 -13.15
C SER A 688 -37.15 -33.23 -13.39
N VAL A 689 -36.95 -31.95 -13.70
CA VAL A 689 -35.61 -31.39 -13.90
C VAL A 689 -35.00 -31.10 -12.53
N SER A 690 -33.90 -31.76 -12.22
CA SER A 690 -33.26 -31.75 -10.91
C SER A 690 -32.35 -30.52 -10.76
N TYR A 691 -32.70 -29.64 -9.82
CA TYR A 691 -31.93 -28.44 -9.47
C TYR A 691 -31.40 -27.63 -10.69
N PRO A 692 -32.23 -27.33 -11.71
CA PRO A 692 -31.76 -26.58 -12.86
C PRO A 692 -31.29 -25.19 -12.45
N THR A 693 -30.28 -24.67 -13.16
CA THR A 693 -29.93 -23.26 -13.07
C THR A 693 -31.06 -22.41 -13.64
N ALA A 694 -31.12 -21.13 -13.25
CA ALA A 694 -32.10 -20.19 -13.81
C ALA A 694 -31.97 -20.05 -15.34
N ALA A 695 -30.75 -20.21 -15.87
CA ALA A 695 -30.50 -20.20 -17.32
C ALA A 695 -31.03 -21.47 -18.02
N MET A 696 -30.96 -22.63 -17.37
CA MET A 696 -31.43 -23.90 -17.94
C MET A 696 -32.96 -23.98 -18.01
N CYS A 697 -33.66 -23.49 -16.98
CA CYS A 697 -35.12 -23.43 -16.93
C CYS A 697 -35.57 -22.02 -16.56
N PRO A 698 -35.55 -21.07 -17.50
CA PRO A 698 -36.02 -19.72 -17.24
C PRO A 698 -37.56 -19.70 -17.13
N ASP A 699 -38.11 -18.71 -16.42
CA ASP A 699 -39.52 -18.66 -16.03
C ASP A 699 -40.48 -18.61 -17.23
N GLU A 700 -40.01 -18.14 -18.38
CA GLU A 700 -40.75 -18.06 -19.64
C GLU A 700 -41.11 -19.43 -20.23
N LEU A 701 -40.39 -20.50 -19.84
CA LEU A 701 -40.68 -21.85 -20.29
C LEU A 701 -41.80 -22.53 -19.48
N ASP A 702 -42.28 -21.92 -18.39
CA ASP A 702 -43.38 -22.47 -17.60
C ASP A 702 -44.68 -22.59 -18.43
N GLY A 703 -45.20 -23.80 -18.50
CA GLY A 703 -46.40 -24.17 -19.26
C GLY A 703 -46.15 -24.46 -20.74
N THR A 704 -44.91 -24.40 -21.23
CA THR A 704 -44.55 -24.63 -22.64
C THR A 704 -44.23 -26.11 -22.92
N MET A 705 -44.42 -26.55 -24.18
CA MET A 705 -43.93 -27.86 -24.63
C MET A 705 -42.44 -27.74 -24.95
N VAL A 706 -41.63 -28.61 -24.36
CA VAL A 706 -40.17 -28.60 -24.48
C VAL A 706 -39.62 -29.97 -24.84
N ASP A 707 -38.46 -29.95 -25.51
CA ASP A 707 -37.54 -31.07 -25.64
C ASP A 707 -36.40 -30.89 -24.63
N ILE A 708 -36.22 -31.89 -23.76
CA ILE A 708 -35.21 -31.88 -22.69
C ILE A 708 -34.17 -32.94 -23.01
N TYR A 709 -32.90 -32.53 -23.04
CA TYR A 709 -31.74 -33.39 -23.22
C TYR A 709 -30.96 -33.44 -21.92
N GLY A 710 -30.66 -34.63 -21.42
CA GLY A 710 -29.95 -34.76 -20.15
C GLY A 710 -29.84 -36.19 -19.66
N TYR A 711 -29.22 -36.36 -18.50
CA TYR A 711 -29.01 -37.67 -17.91
C TYR A 711 -30.10 -37.99 -16.88
N THR A 712 -30.76 -39.13 -17.04
CA THR A 712 -31.65 -39.67 -15.99
C THR A 712 -30.82 -40.01 -14.75
N ILE A 713 -31.36 -39.80 -13.55
CA ILE A 713 -30.62 -40.09 -12.31
C ILE A 713 -31.35 -41.11 -11.43
N TYR A 714 -32.55 -40.79 -10.95
CA TYR A 714 -33.31 -41.64 -10.04
C TYR A 714 -34.80 -41.31 -10.10
N GLN A 715 -35.60 -42.19 -9.50
CA GLN A 715 -37.03 -41.97 -9.34
C GLN A 715 -37.32 -41.26 -8.00
N THR A 716 -38.21 -40.27 -8.01
CA THR A 716 -38.79 -39.68 -6.78
C THR A 716 -40.29 -39.65 -6.84
N ARG A 717 -40.96 -39.97 -5.72
CA ARG A 717 -42.40 -40.29 -5.72
C ARG A 717 -42.63 -41.49 -6.65
N ASP A 718 -43.74 -42.22 -6.53
CA ASP A 718 -43.93 -43.41 -7.38
C ASP A 718 -44.14 -43.05 -8.88
N THR A 719 -43.86 -41.80 -9.28
CA THR A 719 -44.19 -41.15 -10.55
C THR A 719 -43.04 -40.40 -11.21
N ASP A 720 -42.06 -39.84 -10.49
CA ASP A 720 -41.17 -38.82 -11.11
C ASP A 720 -39.84 -39.41 -11.58
N VAL A 721 -39.51 -39.21 -12.86
CA VAL A 721 -38.21 -39.48 -13.49
C VAL A 721 -37.34 -38.23 -13.39
N ASN A 722 -36.30 -38.27 -12.56
CA ASN A 722 -35.42 -37.11 -12.38
C ASN A 722 -34.35 -37.07 -13.47
N ILE A 723 -34.07 -35.88 -13.99
CA ILE A 723 -33.07 -35.61 -15.02
C ILE A 723 -32.18 -34.43 -14.61
N ILE A 724 -30.86 -34.54 -14.83
CA ILE A 724 -29.99 -33.36 -14.90
C ILE A 724 -29.98 -32.92 -16.36
N ALA A 725 -30.67 -31.81 -16.63
CA ALA A 725 -30.76 -31.27 -17.98
C ALA A 725 -29.42 -30.67 -18.40
N THR A 726 -29.01 -31.00 -19.62
CA THR A 726 -27.92 -30.35 -20.36
C THR A 726 -28.47 -29.28 -21.29
N HIS A 727 -29.70 -29.48 -21.80
CA HIS A 727 -30.42 -28.52 -22.61
C HIS A 727 -31.93 -28.65 -22.37
N VAL A 728 -32.65 -27.52 -22.35
CA VAL A 728 -34.11 -27.45 -22.37
C VAL A 728 -34.50 -26.43 -23.43
N VAL A 729 -35.17 -26.89 -24.49
CA VAL A 729 -35.56 -26.03 -25.62
C VAL A 729 -37.04 -26.23 -25.95
N PRO A 730 -37.75 -25.21 -26.44
CA PRO A 730 -39.10 -25.39 -27.00
C PRO A 730 -39.18 -26.53 -28.02
N THR A 731 -40.26 -27.31 -28.01
CA THR A 731 -40.40 -28.47 -28.89
C THR A 731 -40.31 -28.07 -30.38
N GLY A 732 -39.45 -28.78 -31.12
CA GLY A 732 -39.20 -28.52 -32.54
C GLY A 732 -38.03 -27.57 -32.80
N GLU A 733 -37.44 -26.99 -31.76
CA GLU A 733 -36.13 -26.36 -31.83
C GLU A 733 -35.05 -27.42 -31.60
N THR A 734 -34.06 -27.46 -32.48
CA THR A 734 -32.86 -28.30 -32.28
C THR A 734 -32.02 -27.58 -31.22
N PRO A 735 -31.46 -28.28 -30.21
CA PRO A 735 -30.36 -27.70 -29.44
C PRO A 735 -29.33 -27.18 -30.44
N GLU A 736 -28.88 -25.94 -30.30
CA GLU A 736 -27.71 -25.50 -31.04
C GLU A 736 -26.53 -26.31 -30.51
N GLU A 737 -26.27 -27.47 -31.15
CA GLU A 737 -25.03 -28.20 -30.99
C GLU A 737 -23.93 -27.34 -31.61
N PRO A 738 -22.80 -27.10 -30.91
CA PRO A 738 -21.75 -26.25 -31.44
C PRO A 738 -21.24 -26.87 -32.74
N GLU A 739 -21.55 -26.24 -33.88
CA GLU A 739 -20.90 -26.58 -35.14
C GLU A 739 -19.40 -26.37 -34.94
N GLN A 740 -18.63 -27.44 -35.09
CA GLN A 740 -17.18 -27.37 -35.14
C GLN A 740 -16.79 -26.42 -36.30
N PRO A 741 -16.17 -25.25 -36.05
CA PRO A 741 -15.72 -24.40 -37.13
C PRO A 741 -14.42 -25.00 -37.69
N GLU A 742 -14.41 -25.36 -38.98
CA GLU A 742 -13.21 -25.04 -39.76
C GLU A 742 -13.00 -23.53 -39.59
N GLU A 743 -11.79 -23.10 -39.24
CA GLU A 743 -11.39 -21.72 -39.00
C GLU A 743 -11.86 -20.79 -40.14
N PRO A 744 -12.84 -19.93 -39.86
CA PRO A 744 -12.58 -18.51 -39.93
C PRO A 744 -12.86 -17.89 -38.55
N GLU A 745 -12.00 -16.95 -38.19
CA GLU A 745 -12.07 -16.08 -37.00
C GLU A 745 -13.51 -15.86 -36.50
N GLN A 746 -13.84 -16.44 -35.34
CA GLN A 746 -15.11 -16.21 -34.64
C GLN A 746 -15.03 -14.89 -33.84
N PRO A 747 -16.16 -14.16 -33.75
CA PRO A 747 -16.20 -12.79 -33.23
C PRO A 747 -16.10 -12.79 -31.70
N ILE A 748 -15.44 -11.76 -31.19
CA ILE A 748 -15.19 -11.59 -29.77
C ILE A 748 -16.46 -11.08 -29.07
N GLU A 749 -16.88 -11.73 -27.98
CA GLU A 749 -18.09 -11.35 -27.23
C GLU A 749 -17.77 -10.27 -26.17
N PRO A 750 -18.72 -9.38 -25.83
CA PRO A 750 -18.52 -8.35 -24.81
C PRO A 750 -18.22 -8.94 -23.43
N GLY A 751 -16.97 -8.78 -22.95
CA GLY A 751 -16.51 -9.20 -21.62
C GLY A 751 -15.42 -10.28 -21.61
N ASP A 752 -15.05 -10.84 -22.76
CA ASP A 752 -14.01 -11.88 -22.85
C ASP A 752 -12.61 -11.31 -22.57
N VAL A 753 -11.77 -12.11 -21.89
CA VAL A 753 -10.33 -11.86 -21.79
C VAL A 753 -9.71 -12.19 -23.15
N VAL A 754 -9.15 -11.19 -23.81
CA VAL A 754 -8.47 -11.37 -25.10
C VAL A 754 -7.03 -10.88 -25.05
N THR A 755 -6.20 -11.45 -25.91
CA THR A 755 -4.83 -10.96 -26.14
C THR A 755 -4.85 -9.62 -26.89
N VAL A 756 -3.78 -8.83 -26.76
CA VAL A 756 -3.63 -7.56 -27.48
C VAL A 756 -3.71 -7.76 -28.99
N ALA A 757 -3.14 -8.84 -29.53
CA ALA A 757 -3.23 -9.16 -30.95
C ALA A 757 -4.69 -9.42 -31.41
N GLN A 758 -5.46 -10.17 -30.63
CA GLN A 758 -6.88 -10.43 -30.90
C GLN A 758 -7.70 -9.14 -30.82
N PHE A 759 -7.44 -8.29 -29.81
CA PHE A 759 -8.09 -6.99 -29.67
C PHE A 759 -7.80 -6.05 -30.85
N LEU A 760 -6.55 -6.01 -31.32
CA LEU A 760 -6.15 -5.19 -32.46
C LEU A 760 -6.74 -5.68 -33.78
N ALA A 761 -6.94 -7.00 -33.92
CA ALA A 761 -7.59 -7.63 -35.06
C ALA A 761 -9.13 -7.47 -35.06
N ALA A 762 -9.72 -7.16 -33.90
CA ALA A 762 -11.16 -6.99 -33.75
C ALA A 762 -11.71 -5.80 -34.55
N ALA A 763 -12.96 -5.94 -35.03
CA ALA A 763 -13.68 -4.83 -35.64
C ALA A 763 -13.99 -3.72 -34.61
N GLU A 764 -13.90 -2.46 -35.04
CA GLU A 764 -14.25 -1.33 -34.18
C GLU A 764 -15.74 -1.37 -33.80
N SER A 765 -16.02 -1.23 -32.50
CA SER A 765 -17.39 -1.25 -31.96
C SER A 765 -17.48 -0.42 -30.69
N GLU A 766 -18.53 0.39 -30.57
CA GLU A 766 -18.80 1.19 -29.36
C GLU A 766 -19.61 0.42 -28.30
N SER A 767 -20.07 -0.80 -28.61
CA SER A 767 -20.92 -1.61 -27.72
C SER A 767 -20.31 -2.95 -27.32
N VAL A 768 -19.15 -3.31 -27.88
CA VAL A 768 -18.43 -4.54 -27.54
C VAL A 768 -17.23 -4.17 -26.68
N THR A 769 -17.22 -4.69 -25.46
CA THR A 769 -16.16 -4.47 -24.47
C THR A 769 -15.26 -5.69 -24.42
N TYR A 770 -13.96 -5.47 -24.28
CA TYR A 770 -12.93 -6.49 -24.25
C TYR A 770 -12.19 -6.37 -22.92
N ARG A 771 -11.91 -7.48 -22.25
CA ARG A 771 -11.04 -7.47 -21.07
C ARG A 771 -9.60 -7.73 -21.53
N LEU A 772 -8.69 -6.81 -21.21
CA LEU A 772 -7.27 -6.91 -21.52
C LEU A 772 -6.47 -7.00 -20.23
N SER A 773 -5.40 -7.80 -20.24
CA SER A 773 -4.39 -7.84 -19.18
C SER A 773 -3.02 -7.67 -19.81
N GLY A 774 -2.19 -6.82 -19.23
CA GLY A 774 -0.82 -6.62 -19.70
C GLY A 774 -0.08 -5.57 -18.89
N THR A 775 1.18 -5.38 -19.21
CA THR A 775 2.08 -4.45 -18.51
C THR A 775 1.92 -3.03 -19.06
N ILE A 776 1.87 -2.05 -18.16
CA ILE A 776 1.95 -0.63 -18.50
C ILE A 776 3.39 -0.33 -18.94
N THR A 777 3.60 -0.17 -20.24
CA THR A 777 4.95 -0.03 -20.83
C THR A 777 5.29 1.40 -21.24
N LYS A 778 4.29 2.30 -21.23
CA LYS A 778 4.46 3.74 -21.42
C LYS A 778 3.28 4.49 -20.85
N VAL A 779 3.52 5.62 -20.18
CA VAL A 779 2.44 6.52 -19.72
C VAL A 779 2.46 7.78 -20.58
N ALA A 780 1.35 8.05 -21.28
CA ALA A 780 1.22 9.20 -22.16
C ALA A 780 0.49 10.38 -21.49
N ASN A 781 -0.43 10.10 -20.55
CA ASN A 781 -1.16 11.13 -19.83
C ASN A 781 -1.74 10.60 -18.52
N THR A 782 -1.29 11.12 -17.38
CA THR A 782 -1.75 10.72 -16.04
C THR A 782 -3.06 11.38 -15.62
N THR A 783 -3.50 12.46 -16.28
CA THR A 783 -4.80 13.08 -15.96
C THR A 783 -5.95 12.24 -16.49
N TYR A 784 -5.83 11.72 -17.70
CA TYR A 784 -6.87 10.89 -18.32
C TYR A 784 -6.62 9.40 -18.13
N GLY A 785 -5.40 8.98 -17.78
CA GLY A 785 -5.01 7.57 -17.72
C GLY A 785 -4.79 6.99 -19.11
N ASN A 786 -3.94 7.63 -19.90
CA ASN A 786 -3.54 7.14 -21.22
C ASN A 786 -2.18 6.46 -21.14
N PHE A 787 -2.09 5.23 -21.63
CA PHE A 787 -0.88 4.42 -21.53
C PHE A 787 -0.80 3.33 -22.61
N ASP A 788 0.38 2.80 -22.85
CA ASP A 788 0.58 1.60 -23.67
C ASP A 788 0.49 0.35 -22.79
N LEU A 789 -0.45 -0.54 -23.10
CA LEU A 789 -0.59 -1.87 -22.50
C LEU A 789 0.07 -2.90 -23.44
N THR A 790 1.00 -3.68 -22.91
CA THR A 790 1.72 -4.72 -23.66
C THR A 790 1.52 -6.08 -23.02
N ASP A 791 1.19 -7.09 -23.83
CA ASP A 791 1.26 -8.51 -23.47
C ASP A 791 2.25 -9.25 -24.39
N ASP A 792 2.34 -10.58 -24.28
CA ASP A 792 3.24 -11.41 -25.10
C ASP A 792 2.90 -11.38 -26.61
N THR A 793 1.73 -10.86 -26.99
CA THR A 793 1.21 -10.87 -28.37
C THR A 793 1.28 -9.49 -29.05
N GLY A 794 1.42 -8.39 -28.29
CA GLY A 794 1.61 -7.06 -28.85
C GLY A 794 1.38 -5.91 -27.86
N THR A 795 1.38 -4.69 -28.39
CA THR A 795 1.17 -3.43 -27.63
C THR A 795 -0.03 -2.67 -28.18
N VAL A 796 -0.89 -2.16 -27.30
CA VAL A 796 -2.01 -1.29 -27.66
C VAL A 796 -2.07 -0.04 -26.77
N TYR A 797 -2.36 1.09 -27.40
CA TYR A 797 -2.58 2.36 -26.71
C TYR A 797 -3.98 2.40 -26.08
N ILE A 798 -4.06 2.74 -24.80
CA ILE A 798 -5.30 2.92 -24.05
C ILE A 798 -5.58 4.41 -23.89
N TYR A 799 -6.75 4.86 -24.35
CA TYR A 799 -7.20 6.25 -24.27
C TYR A 799 -8.27 6.39 -23.18
N GLY A 800 -7.82 6.75 -21.98
CA GLY A 800 -8.67 7.02 -20.82
C GLY A 800 -8.82 5.82 -19.91
N LEU A 801 -8.47 5.99 -18.63
CA LEU A 801 -8.75 5.04 -17.54
C LEU A 801 -9.91 5.57 -16.69
N CYS A 802 -10.89 4.72 -16.47
CA CYS A 802 -12.09 4.98 -15.69
C CYS A 802 -12.10 4.11 -14.43
N SER A 803 -12.79 4.57 -13.39
CA SER A 803 -13.02 3.80 -12.17
C SER A 803 -13.82 2.53 -12.44
N PRO A 804 -13.87 1.57 -11.49
CA PRO A 804 -14.77 0.41 -11.58
C PRO A 804 -16.25 0.79 -11.76
N THR A 805 -16.63 2.02 -11.41
CA THR A 805 -17.99 2.57 -11.57
C THR A 805 -18.17 3.43 -12.83
N GLY A 806 -17.14 3.56 -13.66
CA GLY A 806 -17.17 4.28 -14.95
C GLY A 806 -16.86 5.78 -14.89
N ALA A 807 -16.39 6.30 -13.75
CA ALA A 807 -15.93 7.69 -13.66
C ALA A 807 -14.59 7.86 -14.40
N GLN A 808 -14.48 8.86 -15.28
CA GLN A 808 -13.25 9.12 -16.04
C GLN A 808 -12.14 9.72 -15.14
N GLN A 809 -10.89 9.71 -15.64
CA GLN A 809 -9.73 10.32 -14.96
C GLN A 809 -9.29 9.58 -13.69
N TYR A 810 -9.47 8.26 -13.66
CA TYR A 810 -9.22 7.44 -12.47
C TYR A 810 -7.75 7.06 -12.26
N TRP A 811 -6.81 7.61 -13.03
CA TRP A 811 -5.41 7.23 -12.96
C TRP A 811 -4.77 7.46 -11.59
N ALA A 812 -4.91 8.67 -11.02
CA ALA A 812 -4.31 8.99 -9.71
C ALA A 812 -4.90 8.12 -8.58
N GLU A 813 -6.22 7.93 -8.59
CA GLU A 813 -6.92 7.10 -7.61
C GLU A 813 -6.68 5.59 -7.80
N SER A 814 -6.35 5.14 -9.01
CA SER A 814 -6.05 3.73 -9.29
C SER A 814 -4.70 3.27 -8.74
N GLY A 815 -3.79 4.19 -8.43
CA GLY A 815 -2.41 3.88 -8.06
C GLY A 815 -1.52 3.35 -9.21
N ALA A 816 -2.04 3.34 -10.45
CA ALA A 816 -1.33 2.81 -11.61
C ALA A 816 -0.07 3.62 -11.93
N LYS A 817 1.04 2.91 -12.17
CA LYS A 817 2.33 3.45 -12.59
C LYS A 817 2.95 2.60 -13.69
N LEU A 818 3.96 3.16 -14.34
CA LEU A 818 4.74 2.45 -15.35
C LEU A 818 5.32 1.15 -14.76
N GLY A 819 5.17 0.03 -15.48
CA GLY A 819 5.66 -1.29 -15.08
C GLY A 819 4.64 -2.17 -14.34
N ASP A 820 3.51 -1.61 -13.89
CA ASP A 820 2.43 -2.41 -13.29
C ASP A 820 1.76 -3.31 -14.33
N ASP A 821 1.32 -4.49 -13.89
CA ASP A 821 0.39 -5.32 -14.65
C ASP A 821 -1.03 -4.86 -14.33
N ILE A 822 -1.75 -4.42 -15.36
CA ILE A 822 -3.09 -3.87 -15.22
C ILE A 822 -4.09 -4.74 -15.98
N VAL A 823 -5.24 -4.98 -15.35
CA VAL A 823 -6.41 -5.58 -16.00
C VAL A 823 -7.46 -4.49 -16.20
N ILE A 824 -7.93 -4.36 -17.44
CA ILE A 824 -8.90 -3.35 -17.85
C ILE A 824 -9.99 -3.95 -18.73
N GLU A 825 -11.14 -3.28 -18.79
CA GLU A 825 -12.19 -3.54 -19.77
C GLU A 825 -12.35 -2.34 -20.70
N THR A 826 -12.17 -2.52 -22.00
CA THR A 826 -12.16 -1.40 -22.97
C THR A 826 -12.84 -1.75 -24.28
N ILE A 827 -13.24 -0.74 -25.05
CA ILE A 827 -13.79 -0.91 -26.39
C ILE A 827 -12.71 -0.68 -27.47
N ARG A 828 -12.83 -1.36 -28.61
CA ARG A 828 -11.91 -1.18 -29.74
C ARG A 828 -12.32 0.00 -30.64
N THR A 829 -11.44 1.00 -30.80
CA THR A 829 -11.68 2.19 -31.66
C THR A 829 -10.38 2.77 -32.23
N SER A 830 -10.38 3.40 -33.40
CA SER A 830 -9.15 4.03 -33.92
C SER A 830 -9.17 5.56 -33.85
N TYR A 831 -8.00 6.15 -33.60
CA TYR A 831 -7.78 7.60 -33.69
C TYR A 831 -6.85 7.92 -34.85
N SER A 832 -7.32 8.71 -35.82
CA SER A 832 -6.56 9.06 -37.03
C SER A 832 -6.03 7.83 -37.82
N GLY A 833 -6.73 6.71 -37.74
CA GLY A 833 -6.34 5.45 -38.37
C GLY A 833 -5.44 4.55 -37.52
N SER A 834 -5.01 4.98 -36.33
CA SER A 834 -4.24 4.16 -35.40
C SER A 834 -5.14 3.41 -34.42
N PRO A 835 -5.00 2.08 -34.30
CA PRO A 835 -5.72 1.28 -33.30
C PRO A 835 -5.47 1.69 -31.84
N GLN A 836 -6.53 1.78 -31.03
CA GLN A 836 -6.48 2.00 -29.58
C GLN A 836 -7.68 1.37 -28.83
N GLY A 837 -7.56 1.27 -27.50
CA GLY A 837 -8.68 1.13 -26.56
C GLY A 837 -9.19 2.48 -26.09
N LYS A 838 -10.45 2.60 -25.67
CA LYS A 838 -11.04 3.87 -25.20
C LYS A 838 -11.89 3.67 -23.95
N ASN A 839 -11.82 4.64 -23.02
CA ASN A 839 -12.56 4.66 -21.76
C ASN A 839 -12.46 3.32 -21.01
N ALA A 840 -11.23 2.83 -20.82
CA ALA A 840 -10.97 1.57 -20.18
C ALA A 840 -11.44 1.59 -18.71
N ILE A 841 -12.33 0.68 -18.33
CA ILE A 841 -12.75 0.47 -16.93
C ILE A 841 -11.64 -0.29 -16.22
N PHE A 842 -11.18 0.26 -15.10
CA PHE A 842 -10.22 -0.38 -14.21
C PHE A 842 -10.84 -1.62 -13.55
N VAL A 843 -10.13 -2.77 -13.62
CA VAL A 843 -10.54 -4.02 -12.96
C VAL A 843 -9.59 -4.34 -11.81
N SER A 844 -8.29 -4.43 -12.08
CA SER A 844 -7.28 -4.69 -11.04
C SER A 844 -5.91 -4.17 -11.46
N LEU A 845 -5.06 -3.94 -10.45
CA LEU A 845 -3.67 -3.55 -10.61
C LEU A 845 -2.80 -4.48 -9.76
N GLN A 846 -1.72 -4.95 -10.35
CA GLN A 846 -0.65 -5.63 -9.64
C GLN A 846 0.63 -4.84 -9.86
N SER A 847 1.19 -4.29 -8.78
CA SER A 847 2.54 -3.71 -8.85
C SER A 847 3.53 -4.78 -9.32
N PRO A 848 4.63 -4.42 -10.02
CA PRO A 848 5.52 -5.40 -10.67
C PRO A 848 6.19 -6.45 -9.74
N GLY A 849 5.91 -6.46 -8.44
CA GLY A 849 6.48 -7.42 -7.49
C GLY A 849 8.01 -7.37 -7.53
N THR A 850 8.67 -8.52 -7.51
CA THR A 850 10.14 -8.67 -7.67
C THR A 850 10.63 -8.60 -9.12
N ARG A 851 9.75 -8.33 -10.10
CA ARG A 851 10.10 -8.33 -11.52
C ARG A 851 10.94 -7.10 -11.84
N ALA A 852 12.18 -7.32 -12.26
CA ALA A 852 13.07 -6.28 -12.76
C ALA A 852 12.50 -5.71 -14.08
N PHE A 853 12.07 -4.45 -14.07
CA PHE A 853 11.62 -3.73 -15.26
C PHE A 853 12.46 -2.50 -15.45
N TRP A 854 12.88 -2.21 -16.69
CA TRP A 854 13.58 -0.96 -16.95
C TRP A 854 13.46 -0.46 -18.39
N SER A 855 13.43 0.86 -18.58
CA SER A 855 13.36 1.53 -19.88
C SER A 855 13.95 2.95 -19.81
N PRO A 856 14.82 3.36 -20.75
CA PRO A 856 15.28 4.74 -20.84
C PRO A 856 14.18 5.67 -21.37
N GLU A 857 14.06 6.88 -20.84
CA GLU A 857 13.05 7.87 -21.31
C GLU A 857 13.25 8.33 -22.77
N SER A 858 14.44 8.08 -23.34
CA SER A 858 14.77 8.46 -24.71
C SER A 858 15.51 7.34 -25.43
N ALA A 859 15.00 6.95 -26.61
CA ALA A 859 15.63 5.98 -27.49
C ALA A 859 16.78 6.59 -28.34
N ALA A 860 16.89 7.92 -28.39
CA ALA A 860 17.97 8.61 -29.11
C ALA A 860 18.31 9.98 -28.51
N VAL A 861 19.57 10.40 -28.61
CA VAL A 861 20.07 11.71 -28.17
C VAL A 861 20.99 12.33 -29.24
N THR A 862 20.98 13.66 -29.33
CA THR A 862 21.89 14.42 -30.20
C THR A 862 22.79 15.33 -29.37
N LEU A 863 24.10 15.27 -29.62
CA LEU A 863 25.12 16.08 -28.95
C LEU A 863 25.71 17.10 -29.92
N GLY A 864 25.98 18.31 -29.44
CA GLY A 864 26.67 19.35 -30.20
C GLY A 864 28.15 19.02 -30.46
N ALA A 865 28.75 19.77 -31.39
CA ALA A 865 30.15 19.58 -31.79
C ALA A 865 31.16 20.06 -30.75
N ALA A 866 30.77 20.97 -29.85
CA ALA A 866 31.66 21.56 -28.84
C ALA A 866 32.02 20.62 -27.66
N GLY A 867 31.43 19.43 -27.63
CA GLY A 867 31.49 18.52 -26.49
C GLY A 867 30.39 18.89 -25.49
N GLN A 868 29.44 17.98 -25.32
CA GLN A 868 28.25 18.17 -24.49
C GLN A 868 27.92 16.88 -23.77
N SER A 869 27.11 17.01 -22.72
CA SER A 869 26.52 15.91 -21.99
C SER A 869 25.00 16.02 -22.00
N VAL A 870 24.33 14.88 -22.14
CA VAL A 870 22.87 14.74 -22.05
C VAL A 870 22.55 13.70 -20.99
N ASN A 871 21.60 14.01 -20.12
CA ASN A 871 21.07 13.09 -19.14
C ASN A 871 19.83 12.41 -19.73
N VAL A 872 19.81 11.08 -19.68
CA VAL A 872 18.66 10.25 -20.02
C VAL A 872 18.22 9.57 -18.73
N ALA A 873 17.03 9.91 -18.23
CA ALA A 873 16.49 9.24 -17.07
C ALA A 873 16.17 7.77 -17.40
N LEU A 874 16.40 6.91 -16.42
CA LEU A 874 16.16 5.48 -16.50
C LEU A 874 14.99 5.16 -15.58
N ASN A 875 13.86 4.76 -16.17
CA ASN A 875 12.78 4.18 -15.38
C ASN A 875 13.18 2.74 -15.09
N ALA A 876 13.59 2.43 -13.87
CA ALA A 876 14.02 1.10 -13.49
C ALA A 876 13.47 0.72 -12.12
N TYR A 877 12.96 -0.51 -12.01
CA TYR A 877 12.30 -1.06 -10.84
C TYR A 877 12.85 -2.45 -10.55
N ASN A 878 13.04 -2.77 -9.26
CA ASN A 878 13.47 -4.08 -8.76
C ASN A 878 14.76 -4.62 -9.40
N LEU A 879 15.74 -3.75 -9.63
CA LEU A 879 17.05 -4.17 -10.10
C LEU A 879 17.86 -4.77 -8.94
N THR A 880 18.15 -6.06 -9.02
CA THR A 880 18.98 -6.78 -8.04
C THR A 880 20.45 -6.88 -8.46
N GLU A 881 20.76 -6.49 -9.69
CA GLU A 881 22.12 -6.50 -10.26
C GLU A 881 22.59 -5.07 -10.60
N ASN A 882 23.91 -4.89 -10.73
CA ASN A 882 24.49 -3.58 -11.04
C ASN A 882 24.17 -3.16 -12.49
N VAL A 883 23.72 -1.92 -12.67
CA VAL A 883 23.55 -1.31 -13.99
C VAL A 883 24.92 -0.97 -14.58
N THR A 884 25.16 -1.45 -15.79
CA THR A 884 26.35 -1.17 -16.60
C THR A 884 25.97 -0.34 -17.81
N VAL A 885 26.83 0.62 -18.18
CA VAL A 885 26.65 1.45 -19.37
C VAL A 885 27.92 1.38 -20.21
N THR A 886 27.76 1.11 -21.50
CA THR A 886 28.88 1.00 -22.44
C THR A 886 28.55 1.74 -23.73
N SER A 887 29.56 2.36 -24.36
CA SER A 887 29.42 2.91 -25.70
C SER A 887 30.22 2.09 -26.70
N ASP A 888 29.67 1.90 -27.89
CA ASP A 888 30.38 1.27 -29.02
C ASP A 888 31.42 2.20 -29.70
N ASN A 889 31.46 3.49 -29.31
CA ASN A 889 32.33 4.49 -29.90
C ASN A 889 33.14 5.22 -28.83
N ALA A 890 34.47 5.17 -28.93
CA ALA A 890 35.38 5.77 -27.95
C ALA A 890 35.29 7.30 -27.83
N ALA A 891 34.64 7.99 -28.79
CA ALA A 891 34.37 9.42 -28.71
C ALA A 891 33.20 9.77 -27.77
N ILE A 892 32.36 8.78 -27.45
CA ILE A 892 31.20 8.90 -26.56
C ILE A 892 31.48 8.12 -25.28
N SER A 893 31.33 8.78 -24.15
CA SER A 893 31.39 8.20 -22.82
C SER A 893 29.99 8.19 -22.22
N ALA A 894 29.68 7.20 -21.38
CA ALA A 894 28.41 7.16 -20.69
C ALA A 894 28.58 6.58 -19.28
N SER A 895 27.83 7.11 -18.32
CA SER A 895 27.87 6.69 -16.91
C SER A 895 26.46 6.62 -16.34
N TYR A 896 26.28 5.85 -15.26
CA TYR A 896 25.02 5.74 -14.54
C TYR A 896 25.19 6.11 -13.08
N ALA A 897 24.30 6.97 -12.56
CA ALA A 897 24.19 7.31 -11.14
C ALA A 897 22.77 7.81 -10.84
N ASN A 898 22.21 7.46 -9.67
CA ASN A 898 20.92 7.96 -9.17
C ASN A 898 19.78 7.87 -10.20
N GLY A 899 19.66 6.75 -10.91
CA GLY A 899 18.59 6.55 -11.91
C GLY A 899 18.79 7.29 -13.24
N VAL A 900 19.95 7.90 -13.48
CA VAL A 900 20.22 8.70 -14.69
C VAL A 900 21.43 8.16 -15.44
N VAL A 901 21.28 8.00 -16.76
CA VAL A 901 22.38 7.73 -17.69
C VAL A 901 22.88 9.04 -18.27
N THR A 902 24.09 9.46 -17.91
CA THR A 902 24.74 10.64 -18.45
C THR A 902 25.60 10.24 -19.65
N ILE A 903 25.23 10.69 -20.85
CA ILE A 903 25.96 10.46 -22.10
C ILE A 903 26.75 11.72 -22.42
N SER A 904 28.08 11.60 -22.48
CA SER A 904 29.00 12.73 -22.66
C SER A 904 29.93 12.49 -23.84
N ALA A 905 30.17 13.52 -24.65
CA ALA A 905 31.16 13.48 -25.72
C ALA A 905 32.18 14.60 -25.58
N GLY A 906 33.44 14.33 -25.93
CA GLY A 906 34.44 15.38 -26.14
C GLY A 906 34.11 16.22 -27.38
N ALA A 907 34.78 17.36 -27.58
CA ALA A 907 34.58 18.16 -28.78
C ALA A 907 34.87 17.33 -30.05
N ASN A 908 33.91 17.29 -30.97
CA ASN A 908 34.09 16.63 -32.25
C ASN A 908 34.84 17.58 -33.20
N GLU A 909 36.17 17.55 -33.18
CA GLU A 909 37.03 18.43 -34.00
C GLU A 909 37.03 18.11 -35.52
N THR A 910 36.13 17.22 -35.96
CA THR A 910 36.06 16.75 -37.35
C THR A 910 34.83 17.29 -38.07
N ASP A 911 34.90 17.35 -39.41
CA ASP A 911 33.75 17.72 -40.25
C ASP A 911 32.74 16.57 -40.45
N ALA A 912 32.90 15.47 -39.74
CA ALA A 912 32.06 14.28 -39.81
C ALA A 912 31.15 14.16 -38.58
N VAL A 913 29.91 13.71 -38.80
CA VAL A 913 28.99 13.36 -37.71
C VAL A 913 29.47 12.05 -37.08
N ILE A 914 29.51 11.99 -35.76
CA ILE A 914 29.85 10.78 -35.01
C ILE A 914 28.54 10.12 -34.59
N ASN A 915 28.31 8.89 -35.03
CA ASN A 915 27.21 8.05 -34.54
C ASN A 915 27.77 7.02 -33.56
N ALA A 916 27.04 6.79 -32.47
CA ALA A 916 27.34 5.78 -31.49
C ALA A 916 26.05 5.16 -30.95
N THR A 917 26.21 4.02 -30.31
CA THR A 917 25.19 3.31 -29.55
C THR A 917 25.67 3.22 -28.12
N VAL A 918 24.88 3.76 -27.19
CA VAL A 918 25.08 3.53 -25.76
C VAL A 918 24.19 2.37 -25.35
N THR A 919 24.80 1.28 -24.89
CA THR A 919 24.10 0.12 -24.35
C THR A 919 24.08 0.23 -22.83
N VAL A 920 22.88 0.20 -22.28
CA VAL A 920 22.67 0.07 -20.83
C VAL A 920 22.28 -1.40 -20.59
N ALA A 921 22.79 -2.02 -19.54
CA ALA A 921 22.51 -3.42 -19.22
C ALA A 921 22.52 -3.67 -17.73
N CYS A 922 21.63 -4.55 -17.26
CA CYS A 922 21.55 -5.03 -15.89
C CYS A 922 21.27 -6.54 -15.95
N GLY A 923 22.26 -7.35 -15.58
CA GLY A 923 22.24 -8.80 -15.78
C GLY A 923 21.97 -9.22 -17.22
N SER A 924 20.88 -9.96 -17.44
CA SER A 924 20.45 -10.43 -18.77
C SER A 924 19.64 -9.40 -19.57
N LEU A 925 19.25 -8.28 -18.95
CA LEU A 925 18.42 -7.25 -19.57
C LEU A 925 19.29 -6.18 -20.23
N SER A 926 18.94 -5.76 -21.47
CA SER A 926 19.72 -4.82 -22.29
C SER A 926 18.83 -3.88 -23.10
N HIS A 927 19.19 -2.59 -23.18
CA HIS A 927 18.55 -1.59 -24.04
C HIS A 927 19.59 -0.64 -24.65
N THR A 928 19.31 -0.10 -25.83
CA THR A 928 20.24 0.75 -26.58
C THR A 928 19.70 2.15 -26.82
N ILE A 929 20.55 3.16 -26.64
CA ILE A 929 20.28 4.57 -26.94
C ILE A 929 21.14 4.98 -28.13
N ALA A 930 20.52 5.45 -29.21
CA ALA A 930 21.25 5.97 -30.37
C ALA A 930 21.80 7.38 -30.08
N VAL A 931 23.10 7.61 -30.27
CA VAL A 931 23.77 8.89 -30.03
C VAL A 931 24.27 9.46 -31.36
N THR A 932 23.85 10.67 -31.68
CA THR A 932 24.38 11.43 -32.83
C THR A 932 25.12 12.66 -32.35
N GLN A 933 26.44 12.71 -32.46
CA GLN A 933 27.21 13.92 -32.20
C GLN A 933 27.50 14.68 -33.51
N LEU A 934 27.08 15.94 -33.55
CA LEU A 934 27.23 16.82 -34.69
C LEU A 934 28.71 17.15 -34.97
N LYS A 935 29.01 17.44 -36.24
CA LYS A 935 30.35 17.82 -36.73
C LYS A 935 30.76 19.23 -36.30
N GLN A 936 32.06 19.48 -36.08
CA GLN A 936 32.56 20.85 -35.95
C GLN A 936 32.43 21.56 -37.31
N SER A 937 31.75 22.71 -37.30
CA SER A 937 31.69 23.60 -38.45
C SER A 937 33.05 24.29 -38.60
N SER A 938 33.78 23.94 -39.65
CA SER A 938 34.96 24.69 -40.05
C SER A 938 34.53 26.04 -40.64
N GLY A 939 34.40 27.06 -39.79
CA GLY A 939 34.27 28.45 -40.22
C GLY A 939 33.35 29.28 -39.34
N GLY A 940 33.87 30.40 -38.85
CA GLY A 940 33.07 31.44 -38.20
C GLY A 940 31.94 31.89 -39.13
N GLY A 941 30.73 31.42 -38.82
CA GLY A 941 29.50 31.86 -39.46
C GLY A 941 29.14 33.27 -38.97
N GLU A 942 28.68 34.10 -39.89
CA GLU A 942 28.05 35.38 -39.57
C GLU A 942 26.85 35.10 -38.64
N VAL A 943 26.85 35.68 -37.45
CA VAL A 943 25.72 35.58 -36.51
C VAL A 943 24.58 36.42 -37.07
N VAL A 944 23.48 35.75 -37.44
CA VAL A 944 22.29 36.38 -38.01
C VAL A 944 21.18 36.36 -36.97
N SER A 945 20.54 37.50 -36.72
CA SER A 945 19.30 37.57 -35.92
C SER A 945 18.13 37.99 -36.80
N VAL A 946 17.06 37.19 -36.79
CA VAL A 946 15.82 37.45 -37.52
C VAL A 946 14.66 37.64 -36.55
N GLU A 947 13.80 38.62 -36.81
CA GLU A 947 12.71 39.01 -35.91
C GLU A 947 11.38 39.11 -36.66
N LYS A 948 10.30 38.60 -36.05
CA LYS A 948 8.92 38.74 -36.54
C LYS A 948 7.99 39.17 -35.42
N VAL A 949 7.20 40.20 -35.71
CA VAL A 949 6.08 40.65 -34.87
C VAL A 949 4.79 40.06 -35.44
N MET A 950 3.99 39.38 -34.62
CA MET A 950 2.82 38.64 -35.10
C MET A 950 1.75 39.54 -35.74
N SER A 951 1.57 40.75 -35.21
CA SER A 951 0.64 41.74 -35.76
C SER A 951 1.02 42.26 -37.15
N ALA A 952 2.28 42.12 -37.55
CA ALA A 952 2.76 42.55 -38.86
C ALA A 952 2.64 41.47 -39.95
N GLN A 953 2.19 40.25 -39.62
CA GLN A 953 2.11 39.13 -40.58
C GLN A 953 0.86 39.18 -41.48
N GLY A 954 -0.07 40.10 -41.24
CA GLY A 954 -1.27 40.28 -42.06
C GLY A 954 -2.34 39.21 -41.86
N TRP A 955 -2.28 38.44 -40.76
CA TRP A 955 -3.28 37.43 -40.42
C TRP A 955 -4.60 38.05 -39.96
N ALA A 956 -5.71 37.44 -40.38
CA ALA A 956 -7.04 37.83 -39.93
C ALA A 956 -7.28 37.38 -38.47
N ASN A 957 -8.20 38.05 -37.77
CA ASN A 957 -8.58 37.65 -36.42
C ASN A 957 -9.14 36.21 -36.40
N ALA A 958 -8.68 35.41 -35.43
CA ALA A 958 -8.95 33.99 -35.28
C ALA A 958 -8.44 33.08 -36.42
N GLN A 959 -7.48 33.56 -37.23
CA GLN A 959 -6.85 32.73 -38.26
C GLN A 959 -5.91 31.70 -37.63
N THR A 960 -6.10 30.42 -37.93
CA THR A 960 -5.16 29.35 -37.56
C THR A 960 -3.79 29.59 -38.18
N VAL A 961 -2.74 29.50 -37.36
CA VAL A 961 -1.34 29.65 -37.78
C VAL A 961 -0.67 28.31 -37.58
N LYS A 962 -0.19 27.70 -38.67
CA LYS A 962 0.56 26.43 -38.63
C LYS A 962 2.07 26.64 -38.79
N GLU A 963 2.44 27.71 -39.46
CA GLU A 963 3.82 28.00 -39.82
C GLU A 963 4.03 29.52 -39.90
N LEU A 964 5.21 29.94 -39.47
CA LEU A 964 5.77 31.27 -39.64
C LEU A 964 7.19 31.12 -40.19
N VAL A 965 7.39 31.54 -41.43
CA VAL A 965 8.72 31.61 -42.04
C VAL A 965 9.41 32.88 -41.55
N MET A 966 10.50 32.73 -40.81
CA MET A 966 11.28 33.86 -40.32
C MET A 966 12.16 34.41 -41.44
N ASP A 967 12.96 33.52 -42.06
CA ASP A 967 13.77 33.73 -43.26
C ASP A 967 14.03 32.41 -44.01
N GLU A 968 15.04 32.35 -44.89
CA GLU A 968 15.37 31.14 -45.67
C GLU A 968 15.98 29.99 -44.83
N ASN A 969 16.42 30.27 -43.61
CA ASN A 969 17.10 29.32 -42.72
C ASN A 969 16.27 28.97 -41.49
N ILE A 970 15.39 29.86 -41.01
CA ILE A 970 14.59 29.65 -39.80
C ILE A 970 13.10 29.59 -40.13
N THR A 971 12.47 28.49 -39.69
CA THR A 971 11.02 28.30 -39.74
C THR A 971 10.49 27.99 -38.35
N VAL A 972 9.33 28.57 -38.02
CA VAL A 972 8.60 28.30 -36.77
C VAL A 972 7.30 27.58 -37.11
N THR A 973 7.09 26.39 -36.57
CA THR A 973 5.84 25.64 -36.75
C THR A 973 5.04 25.60 -35.45
N PHE A 974 3.72 25.61 -35.58
CA PHE A 974 2.80 25.56 -34.45
C PHE A 974 1.91 24.33 -34.57
N ALA A 975 1.82 23.54 -33.50
CA ALA A 975 0.95 22.38 -33.44
C ALA A 975 -0.01 22.46 -32.26
N GLN A 976 -1.23 21.98 -32.51
CA GLN A 976 -2.27 21.86 -31.50
C GLN A 976 -1.87 20.77 -30.49
N GLY A 977 -2.05 21.06 -29.21
CA GLY A 977 -1.98 20.07 -28.14
C GLY A 977 -3.31 19.33 -27.98
N SER A 978 -3.62 18.89 -26.77
CA SER A 978 -4.89 18.20 -26.50
C SER A 978 -6.08 19.14 -26.28
N ALA A 979 -5.86 20.47 -26.29
CA ALA A 979 -6.96 21.45 -26.25
C ALA A 979 -7.70 21.54 -27.60
N ASN A 980 -9.00 21.85 -27.56
CA ASN A 980 -9.90 21.87 -28.75
C ASN A 980 -9.55 22.90 -29.83
N ASN A 981 -8.66 23.86 -29.56
CA ASN A 981 -8.35 24.95 -30.48
C ASN A 981 -6.93 24.81 -31.02
N ALA A 982 -6.78 24.85 -32.34
CA ALA A 982 -5.47 24.97 -32.97
C ALA A 982 -4.88 26.38 -32.75
N PRO A 983 -3.53 26.53 -32.67
CA PRO A 983 -2.90 27.83 -32.53
C PRO A 983 -3.40 28.84 -33.55
N ALA A 984 -3.83 30.01 -33.08
CA ALA A 984 -4.47 31.02 -33.92
C ALA A 984 -4.09 32.44 -33.52
N TYR A 985 -4.06 33.34 -34.51
CA TYR A 985 -3.78 34.75 -34.31
C TYR A 985 -5.04 35.51 -33.86
N TYR A 986 -4.91 36.33 -32.82
CA TYR A 986 -6.01 37.17 -32.32
C TYR A 986 -5.62 38.64 -32.22
N THR A 987 -6.46 39.51 -32.77
CA THR A 987 -6.24 40.97 -32.71
C THR A 987 -6.44 41.55 -31.32
N SER A 988 -7.13 40.85 -30.41
CA SER A 988 -7.33 41.29 -29.02
C SER A 988 -6.09 41.15 -28.13
N GLY A 989 -5.02 40.51 -28.62
CA GLY A 989 -3.72 40.47 -27.94
C GLY A 989 -2.52 40.65 -28.88
N ASN A 990 -2.76 40.93 -30.16
CA ASN A 990 -1.74 41.04 -31.21
C ASN A 990 -0.76 39.84 -31.23
N ALA A 991 -1.25 38.64 -30.91
CA ALA A 991 -0.44 37.47 -30.63
C ALA A 991 -1.03 36.20 -31.23
N VAL A 992 -0.15 35.22 -31.49
CA VAL A 992 -0.53 33.83 -31.73
C VAL A 992 -0.75 33.17 -30.37
N ARG A 993 -1.93 32.61 -30.16
CA ARG A 993 -2.29 31.92 -28.93
C ARG A 993 -1.99 30.43 -29.06
N LEU A 994 -1.12 29.92 -28.20
CA LEU A 994 -0.96 28.51 -27.94
C LEU A 994 -1.82 28.16 -26.73
N TYR A 995 -2.66 27.16 -26.90
CA TYR A 995 -3.61 26.72 -25.88
C TYR A 995 -2.94 25.75 -24.91
N GLN A 996 -3.50 25.64 -23.72
CA GLN A 996 -3.05 24.72 -22.68
C GLN A 996 -3.06 23.25 -23.14
N ASN A 997 -2.56 22.33 -22.31
CA ASN A 997 -2.46 20.89 -22.61
C ASN A 997 -1.51 20.57 -23.78
N GLY A 998 -0.28 21.10 -23.74
CA GLY A 998 0.80 20.67 -24.62
C GLY A 998 0.72 21.16 -26.06
N ALA A 999 0.14 22.33 -26.34
CA ALA A 999 0.35 22.95 -27.65
C ALA A 999 1.82 23.34 -27.82
N THR A 1000 2.32 23.28 -29.05
CA THR A 1000 3.77 23.40 -29.30
C THR A 1000 4.10 24.48 -30.31
N MET A 1001 5.24 25.12 -30.10
CA MET A 1001 5.92 25.99 -31.05
C MET A 1001 7.34 25.46 -31.25
N THR A 1002 7.68 25.05 -32.47
CA THR A 1002 9.00 24.52 -32.80
C THR A 1002 9.74 25.47 -33.71
N VAL A 1003 10.90 25.95 -33.27
CA VAL A 1003 11.83 26.74 -34.08
C VAL A 1003 12.83 25.77 -34.71
N THR A 1004 12.98 25.79 -36.03
CA THR A 1004 13.86 24.87 -36.75
C THR A 1004 14.84 25.66 -37.62
N ALA A 1005 16.12 25.35 -37.48
CA ALA A 1005 17.17 25.81 -38.36
C ALA A 1005 17.42 24.81 -39.50
N SER A 1006 17.47 25.34 -40.71
CA SER A 1006 17.71 24.63 -41.96
C SER A 1006 19.09 24.98 -42.53
N ASN A 1007 19.49 24.35 -43.63
CA ASN A 1007 20.75 24.63 -44.33
C ASN A 1007 22.01 24.49 -43.46
N GLY A 1008 21.95 23.66 -42.41
CA GLY A 1008 23.07 23.43 -41.49
C GLY A 1008 23.36 24.59 -40.54
N LYS A 1009 22.40 25.50 -40.36
CA LYS A 1009 22.47 26.58 -39.36
C LYS A 1009 22.18 26.07 -37.95
N VAL A 1010 22.73 26.76 -36.95
CA VAL A 1010 22.54 26.43 -35.53
C VAL A 1010 21.91 27.61 -34.81
N ILE A 1011 20.81 27.39 -34.10
CA ILE A 1011 20.15 28.39 -33.26
C ILE A 1011 20.97 28.59 -31.99
N THR A 1012 21.28 29.84 -31.66
CA THR A 1012 22.10 30.21 -30.49
C THR A 1012 21.31 31.01 -29.44
N ALA A 1013 20.20 31.65 -29.82
CA ALA A 1013 19.30 32.34 -28.90
C ALA A 1013 17.90 32.52 -29.48
N ILE A 1014 16.87 32.52 -28.63
CA ILE A 1014 15.47 32.82 -29.01
C ILE A 1014 14.86 33.76 -27.98
N ASP A 1015 14.47 34.97 -28.38
CA ASP A 1015 13.74 35.90 -27.52
C ASP A 1015 12.24 35.86 -27.90
N ILE A 1016 11.37 35.61 -26.93
CA ILE A 1016 9.91 35.55 -27.11
C ILE A 1016 9.25 36.62 -26.26
N GLU A 1017 8.52 37.53 -26.89
CA GLU A 1017 7.68 38.51 -26.20
C GLU A 1017 6.25 37.99 -26.10
N PHE A 1018 5.72 37.96 -24.88
CA PHE A 1018 4.39 37.47 -24.56
C PHE A 1018 3.40 38.61 -24.32
N ALA A 1019 2.17 38.46 -24.82
CA ALA A 1019 1.08 39.37 -24.54
C ALA A 1019 0.30 38.95 -23.28
N ASN A 1020 -0.24 39.94 -22.56
CA ASN A 1020 -1.20 39.74 -21.47
C ASN A 1020 -0.73 38.79 -20.34
N ASN A 1021 0.58 38.74 -20.05
CA ASN A 1021 1.17 37.85 -19.03
C ASN A 1021 0.85 36.35 -19.21
N HIS A 1022 0.67 35.92 -20.46
CA HIS A 1022 0.48 34.51 -20.81
C HIS A 1022 1.78 33.96 -21.41
N TYR A 1023 2.68 33.48 -20.56
CA TYR A 1023 4.05 33.05 -20.90
C TYR A 1023 4.33 31.56 -20.57
N TYR A 1024 3.26 30.78 -20.38
CA TYR A 1024 3.30 29.40 -19.87
C TYR A 1024 3.69 28.40 -20.96
N MET A 1025 4.99 28.30 -21.23
CA MET A 1025 5.61 27.28 -22.09
C MET A 1025 7.08 27.07 -21.71
N GLU A 1026 7.57 25.86 -21.88
CA GLU A 1026 8.97 25.51 -21.60
C GLU A 1026 9.62 24.83 -22.81
N PRO A 1027 10.92 25.05 -23.06
CA PRO A 1027 11.65 24.39 -24.14
C PRO A 1027 11.98 22.92 -23.78
N ASP A 1028 12.25 22.12 -24.81
CA ASP A 1028 12.73 20.74 -24.69
C ASP A 1028 14.23 20.63 -24.40
N CYS A 1029 14.98 21.72 -24.58
CA CYS A 1029 16.41 21.79 -24.36
C CYS A 1029 16.84 23.22 -24.03
N GLY A 1030 18.07 23.42 -23.54
CA GLY A 1030 18.65 24.74 -23.24
C GLY A 1030 18.03 25.44 -22.02
N GLU A 1031 18.52 26.65 -21.73
CA GLU A 1031 18.04 27.45 -20.59
C GLU A 1031 16.98 28.46 -21.06
N PHE A 1032 15.91 28.64 -20.29
CA PHE A 1032 14.87 29.63 -20.55
C PHE A 1032 14.69 30.55 -19.34
N SER A 1033 14.76 31.86 -19.56
CA SER A 1033 14.72 32.84 -18.48
C SER A 1033 13.43 32.78 -17.67
N ALA A 1034 13.51 33.21 -16.41
CA ALA A 1034 12.36 33.34 -15.50
C ALA A 1034 11.19 34.12 -16.10
N GLU A 1035 10.00 33.93 -15.51
CA GLU A 1035 8.73 34.48 -15.98
C GLU A 1035 8.76 36.01 -16.13
N ALA A 1036 8.62 36.48 -17.38
CA ALA A 1036 8.63 37.89 -17.72
C ALA A 1036 7.86 38.12 -19.04
N ALA A 1037 7.55 39.39 -19.33
CA ALA A 1037 6.92 39.79 -20.60
C ALA A 1037 7.79 39.45 -21.83
N THR A 1038 9.10 39.32 -21.66
CA THR A 1038 10.00 38.73 -22.66
C THR A 1038 10.82 37.64 -21.98
N ARG A 1039 10.75 36.42 -22.50
CA ARG A 1039 11.60 35.32 -22.05
C ARG A 1039 12.63 34.99 -23.13
N SER A 1040 13.85 34.72 -22.68
CA SER A 1040 14.99 34.47 -23.55
C SER A 1040 15.48 33.05 -23.36
N TRP A 1041 15.61 32.32 -24.45
CA TRP A 1041 16.23 31.02 -24.52
C TRP A 1041 17.67 31.15 -24.98
N SER A 1042 18.58 30.45 -24.33
CA SER A 1042 19.99 30.34 -24.73
C SER A 1042 20.43 28.88 -24.75
N GLY A 1043 21.17 28.52 -25.80
CA GLY A 1043 21.69 27.17 -26.05
C GLY A 1043 22.20 27.06 -27.49
N GLU A 1044 22.62 25.87 -27.91
CA GLU A 1044 22.97 25.57 -29.30
C GLU A 1044 22.13 24.40 -29.81
N ALA A 1045 21.23 24.65 -30.77
CA ALA A 1045 20.34 23.60 -31.26
C ALA A 1045 19.98 23.77 -32.75
N GLY A 1046 19.82 22.65 -33.47
CA GLY A 1046 19.24 22.67 -34.82
C GLY A 1046 17.72 22.89 -34.81
N SER A 1047 17.07 22.58 -33.68
CA SER A 1047 15.67 22.89 -33.44
C SER A 1047 15.41 23.01 -31.94
N VAL A 1048 14.48 23.88 -31.55
CA VAL A 1048 14.02 24.06 -30.16
C VAL A 1048 12.50 23.97 -30.15
N LYS A 1049 11.94 23.06 -29.36
CA LYS A 1049 10.49 22.87 -29.22
C LYS A 1049 10.02 23.39 -27.87
N PHE A 1050 9.17 24.39 -27.90
CA PHE A 1050 8.49 24.89 -26.71
C PHE A 1050 7.11 24.26 -26.58
N THR A 1051 6.75 23.85 -25.37
CA THR A 1051 5.48 23.19 -25.05
C THR A 1051 4.76 23.91 -23.92
N THR A 1052 3.47 24.20 -24.06
CA THR A 1052 2.68 24.84 -22.99
C THR A 1052 2.53 23.93 -21.77
N THR A 1053 2.76 24.46 -20.57
CA THR A 1053 2.96 23.67 -19.34
C THR A 1053 1.74 23.50 -18.42
N GLY A 1054 0.70 24.33 -18.54
CA GLY A 1054 -0.49 24.20 -17.68
C GLY A 1054 -1.69 23.52 -18.34
N THR A 1055 -2.69 23.18 -17.52
CA THR A 1055 -3.89 22.43 -17.91
C THR A 1055 -5.17 23.25 -17.94
N ASP A 1056 -5.18 24.43 -17.32
CA ASP A 1056 -6.32 25.34 -17.34
C ASP A 1056 -6.22 26.42 -18.46
N LYS A 1057 -7.31 27.18 -18.64
CA LYS A 1057 -7.42 28.20 -19.68
C LYS A 1057 -6.54 29.44 -19.45
N ASP A 1058 -6.01 29.62 -18.25
CA ASP A 1058 -5.21 30.77 -17.84
C ASP A 1058 -3.71 30.50 -18.06
N HIS A 1059 -3.30 29.21 -18.11
CA HIS A 1059 -1.95 28.76 -18.46
C HIS A 1059 -1.71 28.59 -19.97
N ARG A 1060 -1.98 29.65 -20.73
CA ARG A 1060 -1.73 29.72 -22.19
C ARG A 1060 -0.45 30.50 -22.49
N ALA A 1061 0.06 30.37 -23.72
CA ALA A 1061 1.17 31.17 -24.20
C ALA A 1061 0.73 32.08 -25.37
N TYR A 1062 0.87 33.40 -25.21
CA TYR A 1062 0.44 34.38 -26.21
C TYR A 1062 1.68 35.03 -26.85
N VAL A 1063 2.20 34.42 -27.90
CA VAL A 1063 3.41 34.89 -28.58
C VAL A 1063 3.09 36.13 -29.42
N ALA A 1064 3.54 37.31 -28.98
CA ALA A 1064 3.34 38.58 -29.67
C ALA A 1064 4.47 38.87 -30.66
N LYS A 1065 5.69 38.45 -30.32
CA LYS A 1065 6.90 38.65 -31.12
C LYS A 1065 7.90 37.55 -30.82
N ILE A 1066 8.67 37.18 -31.84
CA ILE A 1066 9.78 36.22 -31.70
C ILE A 1066 11.01 36.74 -32.45
N LYS A 1067 12.18 36.58 -31.84
CA LYS A 1067 13.48 36.86 -32.43
C LYS A 1067 14.37 35.64 -32.27
N VAL A 1068 15.01 35.20 -33.35
CA VAL A 1068 15.86 34.01 -33.38
C VAL A 1068 17.25 34.43 -33.85
N THR A 1069 18.28 34.04 -33.10
CA THR A 1069 19.69 34.23 -33.48
C THR A 1069 20.29 32.88 -33.84
N TYR A 1070 21.00 32.82 -34.96
CA TYR A 1070 21.62 31.60 -35.47
C TYR A 1070 22.94 31.89 -36.20
N MET A 1071 23.76 30.85 -36.39
CA MET A 1071 25.06 30.92 -37.08
C MET A 1071 25.22 29.87 -38.18
#